data_AF-A0A920R9H1-F1
#
_entry.id   AF-A0A920R9H1-F1
#
_cell.length_a   1.000
_cell.length_b   1.000
_cell.length_c   1.000
_cell.angle_alpha   90.00
_cell.angle_beta   90.00
_cell.angle_gamma   90.00
#
_symmetry.space_group_name_H-M   'P 1'
#
loop_
_entity.id
_entity.type
_entity.pdbx_description
1 polymer ?
#
loop_
_entity_poly.entity_id
_entity_poly.type
_entity_poly.pdbx_seq_one_letter_code
_entity_poly.pdbx_strand_id
1 'polypeptide(L)'
;MSTEITATSDNLVSIICRTIGREELSQALDSIAEQTYANIEIVLVNSAQQDLSIFDPERYKAVVVNPEKQLSRSQAANAGLDTASGKYLMFLDDDDWIAESHVEILLTAVEISKDCNAAYSSTVKTQADGTGTQYVFDTDYDSLLLMQDNYIPIHSVLFSRGLVEQGCHFDESFDIYEDWDFWLQVSQHTDFIHIDKQTAFYRAGGDSDTATDDDSLRFQPEHPLGKARAQLFSKWKNEWDGDAINQMLGKAMRFDLLAKVDELAKRLDEEISKGKLLDNEVTNLNHKLIEREALIQDKNEELYQIQLELKAVILDRDQKLQQIQLELEAAILDKNEKLYQIQLKLNEIENTLKNKSDIEKHLNVHVQQLETELNRVLGSATWRVMGPVRRLGRIFSGSASIENKQFEISEDSEDTGEMAEPPPNTENPATESEKSAYDKKAMQTLDEFLASNERLGFVSESAPSISIVLVFYNQAHLSLLCLQSLLEHSDVPIELIIVNNASSDKSDKLLAKIDNATIIHNDENLGFVKAVNQGVEKAQSDYILLLNNDAVVHQHALSSSLSSISNDASVGAVGGKIVLTDGSLQEAGCIIWQDGSCLGYGRGDDPSFGAYMFERDVDYCSGAFLLFRRSDFEELSGFDLDYAPAYYEESDFCIRMQKKGLRIVYNPLAEITHYEFASSGGISGASALQKEHQAILCDKHGDWLGNQFVSDPKAITSARTANRCPNVLVIDDRVPHPSLGSGYPRAAHLLNALSNLDLNITFYPLQFPVDDWPETYRSLNKGIEVILQKGHLGLQSFLESRKGFFQYIIVSRVHNMSIFKELMEAEETLVGNAKIIYDAEALTASREIMRKKLNQQLISEQEQTDLFANEIEKAATADVVIAVSKKESETYREHGIENIRVLGHTLQSSPGDKEFSAREGILFVGALRDEGSPNVDSILWFIVNVLPLIEKEIPDINLYIVGDKGAQSLASIEKTNVSFLGRLENLKEIYNNCRVFIAPTRFAAGIPHKVHEAAAMGIPSVTTPLLAEQLDWQHEKELLVGETPGCFAEQCVRLYRDESLWRSVQYAALEAVTKDCSADQFQQELKSLFD
;
A
#
# COMPACT_ATOMS: atom_id res chain seq x y z
N MET A 1 -17.81 -61.53 16.08
CA MET A 1 -18.15 -62.88 15.57
C MET A 1 -19.19 -62.70 14.49
N SER A 2 -19.05 -63.40 13.37
CA SER A 2 -20.02 -63.31 12.27
C SER A 2 -21.23 -64.20 12.56
N THR A 3 -22.42 -63.65 12.45
CA THR A 3 -23.68 -64.40 12.26
C THR A 3 -24.44 -63.68 11.17
N GLU A 4 -24.33 -64.16 9.94
CA GLU A 4 -25.19 -63.74 8.84
C GLU A 4 -26.62 -64.16 9.20
N ILE A 5 -27.50 -63.18 9.35
CA ILE A 5 -28.94 -63.38 9.44
C ILE A 5 -29.49 -62.94 8.09
N THR A 6 -29.51 -63.87 7.14
CA THR A 6 -30.19 -63.68 5.85
C THR A 6 -31.70 -63.67 6.05
N ALA A 7 -32.42 -62.90 5.21
CA ALA A 7 -33.88 -62.85 5.23
C ALA A 7 -34.52 -64.25 5.05
N THR A 8 -35.76 -64.40 5.51
CA THR A 8 -36.48 -65.67 5.40
C THR A 8 -36.87 -65.94 3.94
N SER A 9 -36.55 -67.15 3.45
CA SER A 9 -36.46 -67.49 2.01
C SER A 9 -37.76 -67.50 1.22
N ASP A 10 -38.90 -67.25 1.86
CA ASP A 10 -40.22 -67.68 1.37
C ASP A 10 -41.19 -66.50 1.13
N ASN A 11 -40.82 -65.27 1.47
CA ASN A 11 -41.71 -64.09 1.34
C ASN A 11 -41.66 -63.54 -0.10
N LEU A 12 -42.82 -63.39 -0.74
CA LEU A 12 -42.90 -62.84 -2.10
C LEU A 12 -42.76 -61.31 -2.08
N VAL A 13 -41.86 -60.77 -2.91
CA VAL A 13 -41.73 -59.33 -3.18
C VAL A 13 -42.33 -59.04 -4.55
N SER A 14 -43.22 -58.06 -4.66
CA SER A 14 -43.72 -57.57 -5.96
C SER A 14 -43.06 -56.24 -6.31
N ILE A 15 -42.37 -56.19 -7.46
CA ILE A 15 -41.82 -54.95 -8.01
C ILE A 15 -42.76 -54.44 -9.09
N ILE A 16 -43.35 -53.28 -8.85
CA ILE A 16 -44.32 -52.62 -9.72
C ILE A 16 -43.56 -51.69 -10.66
N CYS A 17 -43.50 -52.06 -11.93
CA CYS A 17 -42.91 -51.23 -12.98
C CYS A 17 -43.99 -50.49 -13.76
N ARG A 18 -43.96 -49.16 -13.72
CA ARG A 18 -44.89 -48.28 -14.44
C ARG A 18 -44.22 -47.86 -15.74
N THR A 19 -44.70 -48.33 -16.89
CA THR A 19 -44.06 -48.01 -18.18
C THR A 19 -44.94 -47.16 -19.10
N ILE A 20 -44.28 -46.29 -19.86
CA ILE A 20 -44.83 -45.59 -21.04
C ILE A 20 -44.22 -46.06 -22.36
N GLY A 21 -43.37 -47.10 -22.31
CA GLY A 21 -42.69 -47.72 -23.46
C GLY A 21 -41.33 -47.11 -23.80
N ARG A 22 -40.53 -46.71 -22.79
CA ARG A 22 -39.16 -46.20 -22.96
C ARG A 22 -38.18 -47.30 -23.41
N GLU A 23 -37.05 -46.94 -24.03
CA GLU A 23 -36.03 -47.91 -24.46
C GLU A 23 -35.28 -48.50 -23.24
N GLU A 24 -35.14 -47.67 -22.20
CA GLU A 24 -34.54 -47.94 -20.90
C GLU A 24 -35.25 -49.03 -20.09
N LEU A 25 -36.53 -49.33 -20.40
CA LEU A 25 -37.32 -50.38 -19.71
C LEU A 25 -36.59 -51.75 -19.72
N SER A 26 -35.79 -51.99 -20.76
CA SER A 26 -34.95 -53.20 -20.85
C SER A 26 -33.93 -53.29 -19.72
N GLN A 27 -33.27 -52.19 -19.37
CA GLN A 27 -32.32 -52.10 -18.26
C GLN A 27 -33.03 -52.20 -16.90
N ALA A 28 -34.19 -51.55 -16.74
CA ALA A 28 -35.00 -51.67 -15.53
C ALA A 28 -35.40 -53.14 -15.24
N LEU A 29 -35.96 -53.83 -16.25
CA LEU A 29 -36.38 -55.23 -16.13
C LEU A 29 -35.21 -56.21 -15.95
N ASP A 30 -34.08 -56.01 -16.64
CA ASP A 30 -32.90 -56.85 -16.43
C ASP A 30 -32.29 -56.64 -15.03
N SER A 31 -32.30 -55.41 -14.48
CA SER A 31 -31.85 -55.17 -13.10
C SER A 31 -32.70 -55.86 -12.02
N ILE A 32 -33.97 -56.17 -12.33
CA ILE A 32 -34.81 -57.03 -11.48
C ILE A 32 -34.46 -58.52 -11.69
N ALA A 33 -34.21 -58.95 -12.94
CA ALA A 33 -33.85 -60.33 -13.25
C ALA A 33 -32.48 -60.74 -12.68
N GLU A 34 -31.59 -59.78 -12.45
CA GLU A 34 -30.26 -59.95 -11.86
C GLU A 34 -30.25 -59.90 -10.30
N GLN A 35 -31.42 -59.78 -9.64
CA GLN A 35 -31.47 -59.75 -8.18
C GLN A 35 -31.04 -61.07 -7.52
N THR A 36 -30.25 -60.97 -6.44
CA THR A 36 -29.86 -62.12 -5.59
C THR A 36 -31.07 -62.76 -4.89
N TYR A 37 -32.12 -61.98 -4.63
CA TYR A 37 -33.37 -62.47 -4.04
C TYR A 37 -34.30 -63.07 -5.11
N ALA A 38 -34.33 -64.41 -5.21
CA ALA A 38 -35.00 -65.11 -6.31
C ALA A 38 -36.55 -65.14 -6.28
N ASN A 39 -37.19 -64.71 -5.19
CA ASN A 39 -38.65 -64.81 -4.98
C ASN A 39 -39.36 -63.47 -5.26
N ILE A 40 -39.26 -63.03 -6.52
CA ILE A 40 -39.82 -61.76 -7.01
C ILE A 40 -40.93 -62.01 -8.05
N GLU A 41 -42.00 -61.25 -7.94
CA GLU A 41 -43.03 -61.03 -8.96
C GLU A 41 -42.80 -59.65 -9.61
N ILE A 42 -42.88 -59.54 -10.94
CA ILE A 42 -42.87 -58.25 -11.64
C ILE A 42 -44.30 -57.91 -12.06
N VAL A 43 -44.77 -56.73 -11.71
CA VAL A 43 -46.08 -56.20 -12.14
C VAL A 43 -45.82 -55.05 -13.12
N LEU A 44 -45.93 -55.34 -14.41
CA LEU A 44 -45.62 -54.38 -15.48
C LEU A 44 -46.90 -53.68 -15.94
N VAL A 45 -47.06 -52.40 -15.63
CA VAL A 45 -48.25 -51.61 -15.95
C VAL A 45 -48.02 -50.82 -17.24
N ASN A 46 -48.70 -51.21 -18.32
CA ASN A 46 -48.61 -50.60 -19.64
C ASN A 46 -49.45 -49.30 -19.70
N SER A 47 -48.98 -48.27 -18.99
CA SER A 47 -49.70 -47.03 -18.71
C SER A 47 -50.11 -46.26 -19.98
N ALA A 48 -49.30 -46.37 -21.04
CA ALA A 48 -49.48 -45.68 -22.32
C ALA A 48 -50.03 -46.57 -23.46
N GLN A 49 -50.45 -47.82 -23.17
CA GLN A 49 -50.97 -48.78 -24.15
C GLN A 49 -50.02 -49.06 -25.34
N GLN A 50 -48.71 -49.06 -25.10
CA GLN A 50 -47.70 -49.32 -26.14
C GLN A 50 -47.63 -50.80 -26.53
N ASP A 51 -47.06 -51.08 -27.71
CA ASP A 51 -46.71 -52.44 -28.10
C ASP A 51 -45.44 -52.91 -27.36
N LEU A 52 -45.65 -53.66 -26.27
CA LEU A 52 -44.58 -54.25 -25.48
C LEU A 52 -44.01 -55.56 -26.08
N SER A 53 -44.29 -55.88 -27.35
CA SER A 53 -43.80 -57.10 -28.04
C SER A 53 -42.27 -57.31 -28.07
N ILE A 54 -41.50 -56.26 -27.77
CA ILE A 54 -40.04 -56.29 -27.60
C ILE A 54 -39.63 -57.00 -26.29
N PHE A 55 -40.51 -57.01 -25.29
CA PHE A 55 -40.30 -57.58 -23.97
C PHE A 55 -40.99 -58.94 -23.87
N ASP A 56 -40.29 -59.94 -23.33
CA ASP A 56 -40.80 -61.30 -23.14
C ASP A 56 -41.29 -61.47 -21.68
N PRO A 57 -42.61 -61.56 -21.42
CA PRO A 57 -43.12 -61.71 -20.05
C PRO A 57 -42.78 -63.07 -19.43
N GLU A 58 -42.49 -64.11 -20.23
CA GLU A 58 -42.07 -65.41 -19.72
C GLU A 58 -40.60 -65.39 -19.27
N ARG A 59 -39.72 -64.66 -19.98
CA ARG A 59 -38.32 -64.37 -19.53
C ARG A 59 -38.32 -63.72 -18.14
N TYR A 60 -39.14 -62.70 -17.94
CA TYR A 60 -39.15 -61.88 -16.74
C TYR A 60 -40.15 -62.33 -15.65
N LYS A 61 -40.96 -63.38 -15.90
CA LYS A 61 -42.08 -63.83 -15.05
C LYS A 61 -43.07 -62.69 -14.72
N ALA A 62 -43.30 -61.78 -15.67
CA ALA A 62 -44.05 -60.55 -15.43
C ALA A 62 -45.57 -60.71 -15.61
N VAL A 63 -46.34 -60.19 -14.66
CA VAL A 63 -47.79 -59.97 -14.78
C VAL A 63 -48.00 -58.63 -15.47
N VAL A 64 -48.47 -58.65 -16.72
CA VAL A 64 -48.64 -57.42 -17.51
C VAL A 64 -50.07 -56.87 -17.39
N VAL A 65 -50.21 -55.70 -16.77
CA VAL A 65 -51.48 -54.96 -16.67
C VAL A 65 -51.64 -54.07 -17.90
N ASN A 66 -52.61 -54.41 -18.75
CA ASN A 66 -52.97 -53.62 -19.94
C ASN A 66 -54.33 -52.93 -19.69
N PRO A 67 -54.35 -51.64 -19.32
CA PRO A 67 -55.58 -50.91 -19.02
C PRO A 67 -56.40 -50.59 -20.29
N GLU A 68 -57.72 -50.45 -20.17
CA GLU A 68 -58.62 -50.13 -21.30
C GLU A 68 -58.41 -48.72 -21.88
N LYS A 69 -57.79 -47.83 -21.11
CA LYS A 69 -57.40 -46.45 -21.48
C LYS A 69 -55.98 -46.15 -21.00
N GLN A 70 -55.35 -45.13 -21.55
CA GLN A 70 -54.16 -44.50 -20.95
C GLN A 70 -54.44 -44.09 -19.48
N LEU A 71 -53.46 -44.29 -18.61
CA LEU A 71 -53.50 -43.95 -17.18
C LEU A 71 -52.53 -42.80 -16.86
N SER A 72 -52.83 -42.02 -15.82
CA SER A 72 -51.84 -41.14 -15.18
C SER A 72 -50.81 -41.95 -14.38
N ARG A 73 -49.69 -41.31 -14.01
CA ARG A 73 -48.60 -41.91 -13.22
C ARG A 73 -49.08 -42.47 -11.86
N SER A 74 -50.04 -41.79 -11.24
CA SER A 74 -50.74 -42.21 -10.00
C SER A 74 -51.75 -43.34 -10.24
N GLN A 75 -52.53 -43.28 -11.34
CA GLN A 75 -53.44 -44.36 -11.73
C GLN A 75 -52.70 -45.67 -12.06
N ALA A 76 -51.55 -45.57 -12.72
CA ALA A 76 -50.69 -46.71 -13.02
C ALA A 76 -50.08 -47.32 -11.74
N ALA A 77 -49.69 -46.48 -10.78
CA ALA A 77 -49.23 -46.96 -9.48
C ALA A 77 -50.33 -47.75 -8.74
N ASN A 78 -51.54 -47.20 -8.63
CA ASN A 78 -52.68 -47.89 -8.01
C ASN A 78 -53.04 -49.21 -8.72
N ALA A 79 -53.11 -49.22 -10.06
CA ALA A 79 -53.36 -50.43 -10.82
C ALA A 79 -52.29 -51.53 -10.61
N GLY A 80 -51.04 -51.12 -10.33
CA GLY A 80 -49.97 -52.02 -9.91
C GLY A 80 -50.14 -52.54 -8.48
N LEU A 81 -50.45 -51.67 -7.51
CA LEU A 81 -50.72 -52.04 -6.11
C LEU A 81 -51.89 -53.03 -6.00
N ASP A 82 -52.97 -52.81 -6.74
CA ASP A 82 -54.16 -53.67 -6.80
C ASP A 82 -53.87 -55.05 -7.41
N THR A 83 -52.91 -55.13 -8.34
CA THR A 83 -52.56 -56.37 -9.07
C THR A 83 -51.50 -57.20 -8.35
N ALA A 84 -50.53 -56.55 -7.69
CA ALA A 84 -49.44 -57.20 -6.98
C ALA A 84 -49.95 -58.24 -5.97
N SER A 85 -49.27 -59.39 -5.87
CA SER A 85 -49.62 -60.49 -4.93
C SER A 85 -48.65 -60.65 -3.75
N GLY A 86 -47.53 -59.94 -3.77
CA GLY A 86 -46.47 -60.00 -2.76
C GLY A 86 -46.88 -59.48 -1.38
N LYS A 87 -46.11 -59.93 -0.38
CA LYS A 87 -46.15 -59.49 1.02
C LYS A 87 -45.42 -58.17 1.21
N TYR A 88 -44.35 -57.97 0.44
CA TYR A 88 -43.65 -56.70 0.33
C TYR A 88 -43.76 -56.17 -1.09
N LEU A 89 -43.81 -54.85 -1.22
CA LEU A 89 -44.02 -54.10 -2.44
C LEU A 89 -42.86 -53.12 -2.63
N MET A 90 -42.59 -52.80 -3.88
CA MET A 90 -41.55 -51.88 -4.32
C MET A 90 -41.95 -51.31 -5.68
N PHE A 91 -41.50 -50.11 -6.02
CA PHE A 91 -41.64 -49.54 -7.36
C PHE A 91 -40.31 -49.56 -8.12
N LEU A 92 -40.37 -49.57 -9.45
CA LEU A 92 -39.24 -49.21 -10.31
C LEU A 92 -39.77 -48.47 -11.54
N ASP A 93 -39.36 -47.23 -11.75
CA ASP A 93 -39.75 -46.48 -12.95
C ASP A 93 -38.95 -46.98 -14.18
N ASP A 94 -39.51 -46.82 -15.39
CA ASP A 94 -38.98 -47.48 -16.59
C ASP A 94 -37.71 -46.86 -17.20
N ASP A 95 -37.16 -45.81 -16.56
CA ASP A 95 -35.88 -45.17 -16.82
C ASP A 95 -34.78 -45.48 -15.77
N ASP A 96 -35.14 -46.00 -14.60
CA ASP A 96 -34.25 -46.23 -13.44
C ASP A 96 -33.77 -47.69 -13.31
N TRP A 97 -32.80 -47.95 -12.42
CA TRP A 97 -32.35 -49.33 -12.12
C TRP A 97 -31.81 -49.53 -10.69
N ILE A 98 -31.64 -50.80 -10.30
CA ILE A 98 -31.19 -51.21 -8.96
C ILE A 98 -30.00 -52.19 -9.02
N ALA A 99 -29.18 -52.23 -7.98
CA ALA A 99 -28.05 -53.17 -7.88
C ALA A 99 -28.52 -54.60 -7.55
N GLU A 100 -27.77 -55.62 -7.97
CA GLU A 100 -28.06 -57.06 -7.77
C GLU A 100 -28.52 -57.44 -6.34
N SER A 101 -28.02 -56.78 -5.30
CA SER A 101 -28.33 -57.10 -3.89
C SER A 101 -29.38 -56.19 -3.25
N HIS A 102 -29.99 -55.27 -4.00
CA HIS A 102 -30.89 -54.24 -3.48
C HIS A 102 -32.08 -54.82 -2.71
N VAL A 103 -32.84 -55.74 -3.33
CA VAL A 103 -34.03 -56.34 -2.71
C VAL A 103 -33.66 -57.15 -1.46
N GLU A 104 -32.57 -57.92 -1.51
CA GLU A 104 -32.11 -58.73 -0.36
C GLU A 104 -31.71 -57.85 0.83
N ILE A 105 -31.04 -56.72 0.57
CA ILE A 105 -30.61 -55.77 1.60
C ILE A 105 -31.81 -55.12 2.30
N LEU A 106 -32.78 -54.59 1.55
CA LEU A 106 -33.95 -53.93 2.14
C LEU A 106 -34.91 -54.92 2.82
N LEU A 107 -35.15 -56.08 2.20
CA LEU A 107 -35.96 -57.13 2.80
C LEU A 107 -35.37 -57.61 4.14
N THR A 108 -34.05 -57.78 4.20
CA THR A 108 -33.35 -58.14 5.44
C THR A 108 -33.49 -57.05 6.51
N ALA A 109 -33.44 -55.77 6.13
CA ALA A 109 -33.66 -54.66 7.06
C ALA A 109 -35.09 -54.66 7.65
N VAL A 110 -36.12 -54.78 6.80
CA VAL A 110 -37.53 -54.81 7.23
C VAL A 110 -37.84 -56.06 8.06
N GLU A 111 -37.29 -57.24 7.73
CA GLU A 111 -37.51 -58.47 8.49
C GLU A 111 -36.78 -58.53 9.84
N ILE A 112 -35.69 -57.77 10.01
CA ILE A 112 -34.98 -57.67 11.30
C ILE A 112 -35.67 -56.65 12.23
N SER A 113 -36.29 -55.59 11.69
CA SER A 113 -37.07 -54.64 12.48
C SER A 113 -38.38 -55.27 12.99
N LYS A 114 -38.89 -54.72 14.09
CA LYS A 114 -40.21 -55.06 14.65
C LYS A 114 -41.19 -53.89 14.63
N ASP A 115 -40.67 -52.71 14.32
CA ASP A 115 -41.33 -51.43 14.52
C ASP A 115 -41.41 -50.61 13.21
N CYS A 116 -40.62 -50.99 12.19
CA CYS A 116 -40.57 -50.38 10.86
C CYS A 116 -41.09 -51.35 9.79
N ASN A 117 -42.04 -50.92 8.96
CA ASN A 117 -42.62 -51.71 7.86
C ASN A 117 -42.13 -51.24 6.47
N ALA A 118 -41.18 -50.32 6.42
CA ALA A 118 -40.54 -49.83 5.21
C ALA A 118 -39.03 -49.62 5.41
N ALA A 119 -38.25 -49.82 4.36
CA ALA A 119 -36.82 -49.50 4.31
C ALA A 119 -36.46 -48.95 2.93
N TYR A 120 -35.42 -48.11 2.87
CA TYR A 120 -34.86 -47.61 1.62
C TYR A 120 -33.34 -47.52 1.70
N SER A 121 -32.69 -47.44 0.54
CA SER A 121 -31.23 -47.31 0.45
C SER A 121 -30.78 -46.04 -0.26
N SER A 122 -29.51 -45.69 -0.06
CA SER A 122 -28.91 -44.54 -0.70
C SER A 122 -29.02 -44.63 -2.23
N THR A 123 -29.48 -43.56 -2.86
CA THR A 123 -29.77 -43.53 -4.31
C THR A 123 -28.79 -42.61 -5.02
N VAL A 124 -28.06 -43.09 -6.03
CA VAL A 124 -27.13 -42.26 -6.80
C VAL A 124 -27.89 -41.62 -7.98
N LYS A 125 -27.84 -40.29 -8.12
CA LYS A 125 -28.29 -39.64 -9.37
C LYS A 125 -27.23 -39.84 -10.44
N THR A 126 -27.67 -40.22 -11.63
CA THR A 126 -26.84 -40.52 -12.80
C THR A 126 -27.24 -39.60 -13.95
N GLN A 127 -26.34 -39.38 -14.91
CA GLN A 127 -26.65 -38.66 -16.14
C GLN A 127 -27.61 -39.48 -17.02
N ALA A 128 -28.20 -38.87 -18.06
CA ALA A 128 -29.08 -39.56 -18.99
C ALA A 128 -28.44 -40.80 -19.66
N ASP A 129 -27.12 -40.79 -19.86
CA ASP A 129 -26.35 -41.93 -20.40
C ASP A 129 -26.04 -43.04 -19.37
N GLY A 130 -26.51 -42.88 -18.13
CA GLY A 130 -26.29 -43.80 -17.01
C GLY A 130 -24.96 -43.59 -16.26
N THR A 131 -24.15 -42.60 -16.62
CA THR A 131 -22.90 -42.32 -15.87
C THR A 131 -23.19 -41.73 -14.48
N GLY A 132 -22.56 -42.28 -13.44
CA GLY A 132 -22.77 -41.84 -12.06
C GLY A 132 -22.30 -40.39 -11.81
N THR A 133 -23.14 -39.58 -11.16
CA THR A 133 -22.74 -38.26 -10.67
C THR A 133 -22.21 -38.35 -9.23
N GLN A 134 -21.79 -37.22 -8.66
CA GLN A 134 -21.46 -37.11 -7.23
C GLN A 134 -22.69 -36.86 -6.34
N TYR A 135 -23.88 -36.70 -6.93
CA TYR A 135 -25.12 -36.45 -6.18
C TYR A 135 -25.74 -37.77 -5.72
N VAL A 136 -25.96 -37.90 -4.41
CA VAL A 136 -26.57 -39.08 -3.78
C VAL A 136 -27.68 -38.61 -2.85
N PHE A 137 -28.82 -39.30 -2.88
CA PHE A 137 -29.84 -39.22 -1.83
C PHE A 137 -29.45 -40.22 -0.74
N ASP A 138 -28.81 -39.76 0.34
CA ASP A 138 -28.21 -40.56 1.42
C ASP A 138 -28.66 -40.11 2.83
N THR A 139 -29.72 -39.30 2.90
CA THR A 139 -30.21 -38.73 4.16
C THR A 139 -31.01 -39.76 4.95
N ASP A 140 -30.77 -39.85 6.26
CA ASP A 140 -31.51 -40.73 7.17
C ASP A 140 -33.00 -40.37 7.27
N TYR A 141 -33.83 -41.32 7.73
CA TYR A 141 -35.27 -41.08 7.89
C TYR A 141 -35.57 -40.11 9.03
N ASP A 142 -36.34 -39.08 8.71
CA ASP A 142 -36.72 -38.01 9.62
C ASP A 142 -38.08 -37.42 9.19
N SER A 143 -39.13 -37.71 9.97
CA SER A 143 -40.50 -37.33 9.63
C SER A 143 -40.70 -35.80 9.49
N LEU A 144 -39.95 -34.99 10.23
CA LEU A 144 -40.01 -33.52 10.11
C LEU A 144 -39.31 -33.01 8.84
N LEU A 145 -38.30 -33.71 8.34
CA LEU A 145 -37.71 -33.42 7.03
C LEU A 145 -38.63 -33.90 5.91
N LEU A 146 -39.27 -35.07 6.04
CA LEU A 146 -40.24 -35.56 5.07
C LEU A 146 -41.50 -34.67 5.00
N MET A 147 -41.91 -34.01 6.09
CA MET A 147 -42.91 -32.94 6.06
C MET A 147 -42.45 -31.71 5.25
N GLN A 148 -41.14 -31.42 5.23
CA GLN A 148 -40.58 -30.28 4.51
C GLN A 148 -40.38 -30.58 3.02
N ASP A 149 -39.91 -31.78 2.68
CA ASP A 149 -39.44 -32.11 1.32
C ASP A 149 -39.42 -33.63 1.03
N ASN A 150 -39.47 -34.01 -0.25
CA ASN A 150 -39.18 -35.40 -0.65
C ASN A 150 -37.67 -35.57 -0.90
N TYR A 151 -37.07 -36.53 -0.20
CA TYR A 151 -35.67 -36.91 -0.37
C TYR A 151 -35.50 -38.44 -0.51
N ILE A 152 -36.60 -39.18 -0.69
CA ILE A 152 -36.65 -40.64 -0.76
C ILE A 152 -37.18 -41.04 -2.15
N PRO A 153 -36.29 -41.28 -3.15
CA PRO A 153 -36.70 -41.65 -4.51
C PRO A 153 -37.56 -42.90 -4.54
N ILE A 154 -38.65 -42.87 -5.32
CA ILE A 154 -39.70 -43.91 -5.25
C ILE A 154 -39.17 -45.35 -5.45
N HIS A 155 -38.14 -45.53 -6.28
CA HIS A 155 -37.58 -46.83 -6.62
C HIS A 155 -36.53 -47.36 -5.61
N SER A 156 -36.18 -46.61 -4.56
CA SER A 156 -35.23 -47.06 -3.55
C SER A 156 -35.90 -47.71 -2.34
N VAL A 157 -37.24 -47.81 -2.33
CA VAL A 157 -38.04 -48.18 -1.16
C VAL A 157 -38.70 -49.55 -1.31
N LEU A 158 -38.53 -50.42 -0.31
CA LEU A 158 -39.28 -51.66 -0.12
C LEU A 158 -40.15 -51.54 1.13
N PHE A 159 -41.45 -51.82 1.01
CA PHE A 159 -42.44 -51.61 2.07
C PHE A 159 -43.45 -52.76 2.17
N SER A 160 -44.08 -52.92 3.34
CA SER A 160 -45.08 -53.97 3.58
C SER A 160 -46.39 -53.68 2.84
N ARG A 161 -46.96 -54.71 2.19
CA ARG A 161 -48.32 -54.68 1.63
C ARG A 161 -49.37 -54.26 2.67
N GLY A 162 -49.14 -54.59 3.94
CA GLY A 162 -50.02 -54.22 5.05
C GLY A 162 -50.23 -52.71 5.23
N LEU A 163 -49.41 -51.85 4.60
CA LEU A 163 -49.60 -50.40 4.56
C LEU A 163 -50.68 -49.99 3.55
N VAL A 164 -50.74 -50.67 2.40
CA VAL A 164 -51.81 -50.53 1.39
C VAL A 164 -53.13 -51.02 1.97
N GLU A 165 -53.11 -52.15 2.69
CA GLU A 165 -54.28 -52.69 3.41
C GLU A 165 -54.78 -51.78 4.55
N GLN A 166 -53.93 -50.86 5.04
CA GLN A 166 -54.30 -49.80 5.99
C GLN A 166 -54.83 -48.52 5.31
N GLY A 167 -54.74 -48.42 3.98
CA GLY A 167 -55.31 -47.34 3.18
C GLY A 167 -54.30 -46.51 2.37
N CYS A 168 -53.00 -46.81 2.43
CA CYS A 168 -51.99 -46.06 1.67
C CYS A 168 -52.15 -46.31 0.15
N HIS A 169 -52.49 -45.27 -0.61
CA HIS A 169 -52.68 -45.33 -2.07
C HIS A 169 -52.26 -44.02 -2.74
N PHE A 170 -51.92 -44.06 -4.02
CA PHE A 170 -51.54 -42.86 -4.76
C PHE A 170 -52.76 -41.97 -5.01
N ASP A 171 -52.68 -40.71 -4.61
CA ASP A 171 -53.74 -39.74 -4.80
C ASP A 171 -53.75 -39.25 -6.26
N GLU A 172 -54.78 -39.65 -7.01
CA GLU A 172 -54.91 -39.35 -8.45
C GLU A 172 -55.11 -37.86 -8.77
N SER A 173 -55.18 -36.98 -7.78
CA SER A 173 -55.15 -35.52 -8.00
C SER A 173 -53.74 -34.95 -8.15
N PHE A 174 -52.68 -35.74 -7.91
CA PHE A 174 -51.29 -35.34 -8.08
C PHE A 174 -50.70 -35.92 -9.37
N ASP A 175 -50.26 -35.02 -10.25
CA ASP A 175 -49.44 -35.33 -11.44
C ASP A 175 -47.93 -35.15 -11.18
N ILE A 176 -47.55 -34.54 -10.05
CA ILE A 176 -46.17 -34.28 -9.60
C ILE A 176 -46.14 -34.42 -8.07
N TYR A 177 -45.09 -35.03 -7.52
CA TYR A 177 -44.92 -35.35 -6.09
C TYR A 177 -46.00 -36.33 -5.56
N GLU A 178 -46.49 -37.21 -6.43
CA GLU A 178 -47.42 -38.27 -6.05
C GLU A 178 -46.77 -39.33 -5.14
N ASP A 179 -45.45 -39.51 -5.29
CA ASP A 179 -44.60 -40.35 -4.45
C ASP A 179 -44.39 -39.74 -3.06
N TRP A 180 -44.17 -38.42 -2.98
CA TRP A 180 -44.04 -37.70 -1.72
C TRP A 180 -45.32 -37.80 -0.88
N ASP A 181 -46.48 -37.63 -1.50
CA ASP A 181 -47.77 -37.82 -0.84
C ASP A 181 -47.95 -39.26 -0.33
N PHE A 182 -47.54 -40.26 -1.13
CA PHE A 182 -47.59 -41.67 -0.73
C PHE A 182 -46.64 -41.97 0.46
N TRP A 183 -45.43 -41.42 0.47
CA TRP A 183 -44.51 -41.55 1.61
C TRP A 183 -45.00 -40.81 2.86
N LEU A 184 -45.67 -39.66 2.71
CA LEU A 184 -46.35 -38.99 3.82
C LEU A 184 -47.51 -39.83 4.37
N GLN A 185 -48.28 -40.53 3.54
CA GLN A 185 -49.27 -41.52 4.00
C GLN A 185 -48.59 -42.65 4.78
N VAL A 186 -47.57 -43.31 4.22
CA VAL A 186 -46.84 -44.41 4.88
C VAL A 186 -46.23 -43.98 6.23
N SER A 187 -45.71 -42.75 6.32
CA SER A 187 -45.13 -42.20 7.56
C SER A 187 -46.13 -42.05 8.71
N GLN A 188 -47.45 -42.03 8.45
CA GLN A 188 -48.46 -42.05 9.51
C GLN A 188 -48.61 -43.43 10.18
N HIS A 189 -48.11 -44.48 9.52
CA HIS A 189 -48.25 -45.87 9.94
C HIS A 189 -46.93 -46.51 10.39
N THR A 190 -45.77 -46.01 9.92
CA THR A 190 -44.47 -46.60 10.24
C THR A 190 -43.30 -45.63 9.98
N ASP A 191 -42.24 -45.75 10.77
CA ASP A 191 -40.94 -45.14 10.45
C ASP A 191 -40.19 -45.98 9.40
N PHE A 192 -39.35 -45.32 8.58
CA PHE A 192 -38.56 -45.98 7.55
C PHE A 192 -37.13 -46.27 8.05
N ILE A 193 -36.55 -47.40 7.63
CA ILE A 193 -35.14 -47.70 7.84
C ILE A 193 -34.32 -47.18 6.65
N HIS A 194 -33.44 -46.21 6.86
CA HIS A 194 -32.41 -45.89 5.86
C HIS A 194 -31.26 -46.90 5.94
N ILE A 195 -30.77 -47.34 4.78
CA ILE A 195 -29.59 -48.19 4.63
C ILE A 195 -28.55 -47.44 3.81
N ASP A 196 -27.48 -46.98 4.47
CA ASP A 196 -26.30 -46.36 3.86
C ASP A 196 -25.52 -47.37 2.98
N LYS A 197 -26.05 -47.59 1.77
CA LYS A 197 -25.49 -48.40 0.69
C LYS A 197 -26.09 -47.90 -0.63
N GLN A 198 -25.22 -47.47 -1.53
CA GLN A 198 -25.60 -47.05 -2.89
C GLN A 198 -26.03 -48.27 -3.74
N THR A 199 -27.33 -48.58 -3.72
CA THR A 199 -27.90 -49.74 -4.45
C THR A 199 -29.12 -49.39 -5.31
N ALA A 200 -29.51 -48.11 -5.36
CA ALA A 200 -30.54 -47.57 -6.25
C ALA A 200 -29.92 -46.48 -7.15
N PHE A 201 -30.39 -46.37 -8.39
CA PHE A 201 -29.83 -45.45 -9.39
C PHE A 201 -30.94 -44.70 -10.12
N TYR A 202 -30.93 -43.38 -9.96
CA TYR A 202 -31.89 -42.46 -10.58
C TYR A 202 -31.32 -41.84 -11.85
N ARG A 203 -32.05 -41.84 -12.96
CA ARG A 203 -31.60 -41.25 -14.24
C ARG A 203 -32.06 -39.80 -14.39
N ALA A 204 -31.11 -38.88 -14.60
CA ALA A 204 -31.40 -37.50 -14.92
C ALA A 204 -32.01 -37.34 -16.33
N GLY A 205 -32.95 -36.40 -16.48
CA GLY A 205 -33.42 -35.93 -17.78
C GLY A 205 -34.58 -36.70 -18.42
N GLY A 206 -35.24 -37.63 -17.70
CA GLY A 206 -36.55 -38.15 -18.11
C GLY A 206 -37.68 -37.14 -17.86
N ASP A 207 -38.87 -37.36 -18.42
CA ASP A 207 -40.10 -36.57 -18.10
C ASP A 207 -40.47 -36.60 -16.60
N SER A 208 -39.84 -37.50 -15.85
CA SER A 208 -39.93 -37.74 -14.42
C SER A 208 -38.99 -36.84 -13.58
N ASP A 209 -38.09 -36.06 -14.19
CA ASP A 209 -37.10 -35.25 -13.46
C ASP A 209 -37.71 -33.98 -12.87
N THR A 210 -37.96 -34.02 -11.55
CA THR A 210 -38.48 -32.87 -10.79
C THR A 210 -37.37 -31.98 -10.22
N ALA A 211 -36.10 -32.35 -10.39
CA ALA A 211 -34.97 -31.50 -10.03
C ALA A 211 -34.66 -30.51 -11.16
N THR A 212 -34.58 -29.23 -10.81
CA THR A 212 -34.23 -28.13 -11.73
C THR A 212 -32.84 -27.59 -11.42
N ASP A 213 -32.12 -27.12 -12.45
CA ASP A 213 -30.78 -26.50 -12.30
C ASP A 213 -30.76 -25.31 -11.32
N ASP A 214 -31.91 -24.67 -11.11
CA ASP A 214 -32.18 -23.72 -10.03
C ASP A 214 -33.20 -24.32 -9.05
N ASP A 215 -32.72 -24.76 -7.89
CA ASP A 215 -33.54 -25.34 -6.81
C ASP A 215 -34.58 -24.35 -6.24
N SER A 216 -34.37 -23.03 -6.43
CA SER A 216 -35.32 -22.02 -5.96
C SER A 216 -36.67 -22.07 -6.69
N LEU A 217 -36.69 -22.59 -7.93
CA LEU A 217 -37.89 -22.65 -8.77
C LEU A 217 -39.04 -23.45 -8.14
N ARG A 218 -38.74 -24.45 -7.30
CA ARG A 218 -39.78 -25.22 -6.60
C ARG A 218 -40.46 -24.46 -5.46
N PHE A 219 -39.89 -23.34 -5.01
CA PHE A 219 -40.52 -22.46 -4.01
C PHE A 219 -41.30 -21.30 -4.63
N GLN A 220 -41.25 -21.12 -5.97
CA GLN A 220 -41.94 -20.03 -6.66
C GLN A 220 -43.43 -20.34 -6.89
N PRO A 221 -44.39 -19.55 -6.38
CA PRO A 221 -45.83 -19.89 -6.45
C PRO A 221 -46.42 -20.03 -7.85
N GLU A 222 -45.76 -19.49 -8.88
CA GLU A 222 -46.22 -19.59 -10.27
C GLU A 222 -45.64 -20.76 -11.05
N HIS A 223 -44.56 -21.39 -10.56
CA HIS A 223 -43.90 -22.51 -11.22
C HIS A 223 -44.70 -23.82 -11.02
N PRO A 224 -44.71 -24.78 -11.98
CA PRO A 224 -45.47 -26.04 -11.82
C PRO A 224 -45.10 -26.82 -10.55
N LEU A 225 -43.80 -26.90 -10.23
CA LEU A 225 -43.33 -27.53 -8.99
C LEU A 225 -43.89 -26.82 -7.74
N GLY A 226 -43.82 -25.48 -7.68
CA GLY A 226 -44.35 -24.71 -6.56
C GLY A 226 -45.87 -24.85 -6.40
N LYS A 227 -46.60 -24.97 -7.50
CA LYS A 227 -48.05 -25.26 -7.50
C LYS A 227 -48.35 -26.67 -6.97
N ALA A 228 -47.59 -27.68 -7.38
CA ALA A 228 -47.72 -29.04 -6.84
C ALA A 228 -47.40 -29.11 -5.33
N ARG A 229 -46.32 -28.46 -4.87
CA ARG A 229 -46.01 -28.35 -3.43
C ARG A 229 -47.14 -27.65 -2.66
N ALA A 230 -47.67 -26.54 -3.18
CA ALA A 230 -48.78 -25.81 -2.56
C ALA A 230 -50.08 -26.64 -2.49
N GLN A 231 -50.32 -27.52 -3.45
CA GLN A 231 -51.41 -28.51 -3.41
C GLN A 231 -51.17 -29.57 -2.33
N LEU A 232 -49.97 -30.13 -2.23
CA LEU A 232 -49.59 -31.13 -1.23
C LEU A 232 -49.71 -30.56 0.19
N PHE A 233 -49.13 -29.39 0.45
CA PHE A 233 -49.32 -28.67 1.72
C PHE A 233 -50.81 -28.33 1.98
N SER A 234 -51.60 -28.07 0.94
CA SER A 234 -53.04 -27.81 1.10
C SER A 234 -53.88 -29.03 1.48
N LYS A 235 -53.40 -30.24 1.19
CA LYS A 235 -53.95 -31.51 1.70
C LYS A 235 -53.52 -31.72 3.15
N TRP A 236 -52.22 -31.71 3.42
CA TRP A 236 -51.63 -32.16 4.69
C TRP A 236 -51.75 -31.20 5.87
N LYS A 237 -51.92 -29.88 5.65
CA LYS A 237 -52.08 -28.85 6.70
C LYS A 237 -53.20 -29.07 7.72
N ASN A 238 -54.14 -29.99 7.48
CA ASN A 238 -55.24 -30.30 8.40
C ASN A 238 -54.89 -31.48 9.33
N GLU A 239 -53.97 -32.35 8.90
CA GLU A 239 -53.48 -33.50 9.66
C GLU A 239 -52.27 -33.12 10.55
N TRP A 240 -51.49 -32.11 10.13
CA TRP A 240 -50.38 -31.57 10.90
C TRP A 240 -50.84 -30.48 11.88
N ASP A 241 -50.48 -30.62 13.16
CA ASP A 241 -50.76 -29.60 14.17
C ASP A 241 -49.73 -28.46 14.19
N GLY A 242 -50.01 -27.43 15.00
CA GLY A 242 -49.15 -26.25 15.13
C GLY A 242 -47.78 -26.53 15.73
N ASP A 243 -47.62 -27.57 16.56
CA ASP A 243 -46.34 -27.93 17.16
C ASP A 243 -45.48 -28.73 16.18
N ALA A 244 -46.08 -29.60 15.34
CA ALA A 244 -45.41 -30.26 14.24
C ALA A 244 -44.91 -29.27 13.18
N ILE A 245 -45.77 -28.32 12.77
CA ILE A 245 -45.41 -27.24 11.83
C ILE A 245 -44.30 -26.35 12.41
N ASN A 246 -44.38 -25.99 13.69
CA ASN A 246 -43.35 -25.19 14.37
C ASN A 246 -42.01 -25.95 14.49
N GLN A 247 -42.04 -27.27 14.74
CA GLN A 247 -40.83 -28.10 14.77
C GLN A 247 -40.18 -28.23 13.39
N MET A 248 -40.97 -28.41 12.32
CA MET A 248 -40.51 -28.39 10.93
C MET A 248 -39.82 -27.06 10.59
N LEU A 249 -40.49 -25.92 10.84
CA LEU A 249 -39.92 -24.59 10.59
C LEU A 249 -38.63 -24.34 11.40
N GLY A 250 -38.65 -24.70 12.69
CA GLY A 250 -37.48 -24.62 13.58
C GLY A 250 -36.37 -25.60 13.24
N LYS A 251 -36.57 -26.53 12.29
CA LYS A 251 -35.56 -27.44 11.75
C LYS A 251 -35.02 -26.94 10.42
N ALA A 252 -35.89 -26.49 9.52
CA ALA A 252 -35.53 -25.82 8.27
C ALA A 252 -34.57 -24.64 8.52
N MET A 253 -34.87 -23.77 9.48
CA MET A 253 -34.00 -22.65 9.87
C MET A 253 -32.65 -23.09 10.43
N ARG A 254 -32.54 -24.26 11.05
CA ARG A 254 -31.26 -24.80 11.55
C ARG A 254 -30.43 -25.43 10.44
N PHE A 255 -31.04 -26.10 9.46
CA PHE A 255 -30.33 -26.58 8.28
C PHE A 255 -29.81 -25.42 7.41
N ASP A 256 -30.61 -24.38 7.16
CA ASP A 256 -30.15 -23.18 6.42
C ASP A 256 -28.99 -22.46 7.15
N LEU A 257 -29.04 -22.38 8.48
CA LEU A 257 -27.94 -21.80 9.28
C LEU A 257 -26.69 -22.69 9.27
N LEU A 258 -26.84 -24.01 9.40
CA LEU A 258 -25.72 -24.97 9.34
C LEU A 258 -25.09 -25.01 7.95
N ALA A 259 -25.87 -25.01 6.88
CA ALA A 259 -25.37 -24.96 5.51
C ALA A 259 -24.56 -23.67 5.25
N LYS A 260 -25.01 -22.51 5.75
CA LYS A 260 -24.25 -21.26 5.68
C LYS A 260 -22.98 -21.28 6.52
N VAL A 261 -22.98 -21.93 7.68
CA VAL A 261 -21.78 -22.14 8.50
C VAL A 261 -20.79 -23.09 7.80
N ASP A 262 -21.27 -24.17 7.15
CA ASP A 262 -20.43 -25.13 6.43
C ASP A 262 -19.90 -24.56 5.10
N GLU A 263 -20.68 -23.71 4.41
CA GLU A 263 -20.23 -22.93 3.25
C GLU A 263 -19.16 -21.90 3.67
N LEU A 264 -19.36 -21.19 4.78
CA LEU A 264 -18.35 -20.27 5.33
C LEU A 264 -17.10 -21.01 5.82
N ALA A 265 -17.26 -22.20 6.41
CA ALA A 265 -16.13 -23.05 6.81
C ALA A 265 -15.36 -23.57 5.59
N LYS A 266 -16.04 -24.05 4.54
CA LYS A 266 -15.40 -24.45 3.28
C LYS A 266 -14.71 -23.29 2.58
N ARG A 267 -15.33 -22.11 2.50
CA ARG A 267 -14.67 -20.90 1.95
C ARG A 267 -13.46 -20.50 2.80
N LEU A 268 -13.53 -20.63 4.13
CA LEU A 268 -12.40 -20.37 5.01
C LEU A 268 -11.28 -21.39 4.82
N ASP A 269 -11.58 -22.69 4.72
CA ASP A 269 -10.60 -23.74 4.42
C ASP A 269 -10.04 -23.65 2.98
N GLU A 270 -10.82 -23.19 2.01
CA GLU A 270 -10.37 -22.87 0.66
C GLU A 270 -9.43 -21.67 0.65
N GLU A 271 -9.74 -20.56 1.33
CA GLU A 271 -8.83 -19.41 1.45
C GLU A 271 -7.60 -19.74 2.29
N ILE A 272 -7.71 -20.57 3.34
CA ILE A 272 -6.57 -21.12 4.07
C ILE A 272 -5.73 -22.04 3.18
N SER A 273 -6.34 -22.80 2.27
CA SER A 273 -5.64 -23.68 1.33
C SER A 273 -4.99 -22.91 0.17
N LYS A 274 -5.63 -21.85 -0.33
CA LYS A 274 -5.04 -20.87 -1.25
C LYS A 274 -3.89 -20.13 -0.57
N GLY A 275 -4.06 -19.69 0.68
CA GLY A 275 -3.02 -19.10 1.50
C GLY A 275 -1.83 -20.03 1.66
N LYS A 276 -2.05 -21.31 1.99
CA LYS A 276 -0.99 -22.33 2.05
C LYS A 276 -0.36 -22.61 0.67
N LEU A 277 -1.10 -22.55 -0.42
CA LEU A 277 -0.55 -22.67 -1.78
C LEU A 277 0.32 -21.45 -2.15
N LEU A 278 -0.14 -20.25 -1.81
CA LEU A 278 0.60 -18.99 -1.96
C LEU A 278 1.84 -18.96 -1.07
N ASP A 279 1.78 -19.41 0.19
CA ASP A 279 2.95 -19.58 1.06
C ASP A 279 3.95 -20.57 0.46
N ASN A 280 3.49 -21.66 -0.14
CA ASN A 280 4.35 -22.61 -0.84
C ASN A 280 4.95 -22.02 -2.13
N GLU A 281 4.20 -21.24 -2.90
CA GLU A 281 4.73 -20.53 -4.08
C GLU A 281 5.71 -19.42 -3.68
N VAL A 282 5.42 -18.62 -2.66
CA VAL A 282 6.31 -17.60 -2.08
C VAL A 282 7.56 -18.26 -1.49
N THR A 283 7.45 -19.38 -0.77
CA THR A 283 8.62 -20.13 -0.27
C THR A 283 9.48 -20.68 -1.42
N ASN A 284 8.85 -21.17 -2.50
CA ASN A 284 9.52 -21.69 -3.69
C ASN A 284 10.15 -20.55 -4.53
N LEU A 285 9.50 -19.39 -4.60
CA LEU A 285 10.04 -18.17 -5.21
C LEU A 285 11.18 -17.58 -4.38
N ASN A 286 11.09 -17.56 -3.05
CA ASN A 286 12.15 -17.14 -2.14
C ASN A 286 13.36 -18.09 -2.23
N HIS A 287 13.16 -19.41 -2.34
CA HIS A 287 14.24 -20.33 -2.62
C HIS A 287 14.92 -20.04 -3.97
N LYS A 288 14.14 -19.77 -5.04
CA LYS A 288 14.67 -19.34 -6.35
C LYS A 288 15.32 -17.95 -6.32
N LEU A 289 14.90 -17.08 -5.40
CA LEU A 289 15.50 -15.77 -5.18
C LEU A 289 16.88 -15.96 -4.53
N ILE A 290 16.96 -16.74 -3.44
CA ILE A 290 18.21 -17.09 -2.75
C ILE A 290 19.19 -17.81 -3.70
N GLU A 291 18.72 -18.74 -4.54
CA GLU A 291 19.55 -19.37 -5.57
C GLU A 291 20.06 -18.36 -6.61
N ARG A 292 19.26 -17.36 -6.98
CA ARG A 292 19.67 -16.28 -7.89
C ARG A 292 20.60 -15.27 -7.23
N GLU A 293 20.39 -14.92 -5.97
CA GLU A 293 21.24 -14.03 -5.19
C GLU A 293 22.62 -14.66 -4.98
N ALA A 294 22.67 -15.94 -4.64
CA ALA A 294 23.93 -16.70 -4.60
C ALA A 294 24.63 -16.73 -5.97
N LEU A 295 23.90 -16.93 -7.06
CA LEU A 295 24.46 -16.91 -8.42
C LEU A 295 24.92 -15.51 -8.86
N ILE A 296 24.24 -14.45 -8.40
CA ILE A 296 24.64 -13.05 -8.62
C ILE A 296 25.89 -12.74 -7.80
N GLN A 297 25.99 -13.23 -6.57
CA GLN A 297 27.17 -13.04 -5.72
C GLN A 297 28.40 -13.77 -6.27
N ASP A 298 28.27 -15.04 -6.68
CA ASP A 298 29.32 -15.82 -7.35
C ASP A 298 29.82 -15.10 -8.62
N LYS A 299 28.89 -14.60 -9.46
CA LYS A 299 29.21 -13.77 -10.62
C LYS A 299 29.83 -12.42 -10.29
N ASN A 300 29.46 -11.79 -9.18
CA ASN A 300 30.05 -10.53 -8.74
C ASN A 300 31.48 -10.74 -8.23
N GLU A 301 31.79 -11.87 -7.60
CA GLU A 301 33.16 -12.26 -7.26
C GLU A 301 33.99 -12.56 -8.51
N GLU A 302 33.43 -13.25 -9.52
CA GLU A 302 34.06 -13.44 -10.84
C GLU A 302 34.32 -12.08 -11.55
N LEU A 303 33.33 -11.19 -11.58
CA LEU A 303 33.46 -9.84 -12.15
C LEU A 303 34.50 -8.99 -11.42
N TYR A 304 34.54 -9.04 -10.09
CA TYR A 304 35.52 -8.33 -9.28
C TYR A 304 36.95 -8.83 -9.55
N GLN A 305 37.12 -10.15 -9.71
CA GLN A 305 38.41 -10.73 -10.06
C GLN A 305 38.85 -10.36 -11.49
N ILE A 306 37.93 -10.35 -12.45
CA ILE A 306 38.18 -9.84 -13.81
C ILE A 306 38.55 -8.35 -13.78
N GLN A 307 37.90 -7.53 -12.94
CA GLN A 307 38.27 -6.12 -12.77
C GLN A 307 39.67 -5.94 -12.15
N LEU A 308 40.10 -6.83 -11.25
CA LEU A 308 41.45 -6.80 -10.68
C LEU A 308 42.51 -7.17 -11.74
N GLU A 309 42.26 -8.19 -12.57
CA GLU A 309 43.14 -8.52 -13.70
C GLU A 309 43.18 -7.38 -14.74
N LEU A 310 42.03 -6.79 -15.07
CA LEU A 310 41.96 -5.66 -16.00
C LEU A 310 42.73 -4.44 -15.46
N LYS A 311 42.61 -4.11 -14.17
CA LYS A 311 43.40 -3.06 -13.51
C LYS A 311 44.90 -3.33 -13.57
N ALA A 312 45.33 -4.59 -13.40
CA ALA A 312 46.74 -4.95 -13.55
C ALA A 312 47.25 -4.80 -15.00
N VAL A 313 46.43 -5.15 -16.00
CA VAL A 313 46.74 -4.96 -17.43
C VAL A 313 46.76 -3.48 -17.82
N ILE A 314 45.86 -2.66 -17.27
CA ILE A 314 45.87 -1.20 -17.46
C ILE A 314 47.16 -0.61 -16.87
N LEU A 315 47.54 -0.98 -15.65
CA LEU A 315 48.76 -0.47 -15.00
C LEU A 315 50.05 -0.82 -15.78
N ASP A 316 50.13 -2.03 -16.34
CA ASP A 316 51.22 -2.46 -17.23
C ASP A 316 51.25 -1.65 -18.55
N ARG A 317 50.08 -1.36 -19.13
CA ARG A 317 49.95 -0.51 -20.33
C ARG A 317 50.32 0.94 -20.07
N ASP A 318 49.90 1.51 -18.93
CA ASP A 318 50.20 2.88 -18.56
C ASP A 318 51.70 3.08 -18.30
N GLN A 319 52.36 2.11 -17.65
CA GLN A 319 53.83 2.10 -17.51
C GLN A 319 54.53 2.04 -18.87
N LYS A 320 54.02 1.24 -19.82
CA LYS A 320 54.55 1.18 -21.19
C LYS A 320 54.29 2.46 -21.98
N LEU A 321 53.15 3.11 -21.79
CA LEU A 321 52.84 4.41 -22.40
C LEU A 321 53.77 5.50 -21.86
N GLN A 322 54.01 5.55 -20.55
CA GLN A 322 54.99 6.48 -19.95
C GLN A 322 56.41 6.23 -20.48
N GLN A 323 56.83 4.97 -20.59
CA GLN A 323 58.13 4.60 -21.17
C GLN A 323 58.26 5.07 -22.63
N ILE A 324 57.25 4.81 -23.47
CA ILE A 324 57.22 5.26 -24.87
C ILE A 324 57.18 6.78 -24.98
N GLN A 325 56.46 7.47 -24.08
CA GLN A 325 56.40 8.94 -24.07
C GLN A 325 57.76 9.55 -23.70
N LEU A 326 58.46 9.02 -22.70
CA LEU A 326 59.81 9.46 -22.34
C LEU A 326 60.82 9.25 -23.49
N GLU A 327 60.72 8.11 -24.21
CA GLU A 327 61.54 7.84 -25.39
C GLU A 327 61.22 8.80 -26.55
N LEU A 328 59.93 9.15 -26.75
CA LEU A 328 59.48 10.11 -27.75
C LEU A 328 59.93 11.54 -27.43
N GLU A 329 59.82 11.97 -26.17
CA GLU A 329 60.29 13.28 -25.71
C GLU A 329 61.81 13.42 -25.87
N ALA A 330 62.58 12.38 -25.53
CA ALA A 330 64.03 12.35 -25.78
C ALA A 330 64.37 12.42 -27.29
N ALA A 331 63.62 11.72 -28.14
CA ALA A 331 63.79 11.75 -29.59
C ALA A 331 63.38 13.11 -30.22
N ILE A 332 62.39 13.80 -29.64
CA ILE A 332 62.02 15.17 -30.01
C ILE A 332 63.13 16.15 -29.61
N LEU A 333 63.72 16.00 -28.42
CA LEU A 333 64.81 16.86 -27.95
C LEU A 333 66.05 16.76 -28.85
N ASP A 334 66.48 15.53 -29.18
CA ASP A 334 67.59 15.27 -30.12
C ASP A 334 67.34 15.86 -31.53
N LYS A 335 66.11 15.74 -32.04
CA LYS A 335 65.71 16.35 -33.32
C LYS A 335 65.72 17.87 -33.26
N ASN A 336 65.26 18.47 -32.16
CA ASN A 336 65.25 19.91 -31.98
C ASN A 336 66.68 20.49 -31.87
N GLU A 337 67.59 19.80 -31.16
CA GLU A 337 69.00 20.21 -31.13
C GLU A 337 69.63 20.13 -32.53
N LYS A 338 69.38 19.04 -33.28
CA LYS A 338 69.84 18.90 -34.67
C LYS A 338 69.26 19.98 -35.59
N LEU A 339 67.98 20.33 -35.44
CA LEU A 339 67.32 21.41 -36.19
C LEU A 339 67.97 22.77 -35.90
N TYR A 340 68.25 23.07 -34.63
CA TYR A 340 68.95 24.29 -34.21
C TYR A 340 70.38 24.35 -34.80
N GLN A 341 71.13 23.25 -34.78
CA GLN A 341 72.46 23.17 -35.41
C GLN A 341 72.41 23.33 -36.94
N ILE A 342 71.32 22.91 -37.60
CA ILE A 342 71.08 23.15 -39.02
C ILE A 342 70.75 24.62 -39.29
N GLN A 343 69.91 25.25 -38.46
CA GLN A 343 69.58 26.69 -38.56
C GLN A 343 70.80 27.59 -38.35
N LEU A 344 71.69 27.26 -37.41
CA LEU A 344 72.96 27.96 -37.22
C LEU A 344 73.84 27.90 -38.48
N LYS A 345 73.97 26.71 -39.09
CA LYS A 345 74.72 26.53 -40.35
C LYS A 345 74.07 27.24 -41.55
N LEU A 346 72.74 27.28 -41.61
CA LEU A 346 72.01 28.06 -42.61
C LEU A 346 72.33 29.55 -42.50
N ASN A 347 72.24 30.13 -41.30
CA ASN A 347 72.62 31.52 -41.04
C ASN A 347 74.10 31.80 -41.40
N GLU A 348 75.01 30.87 -41.12
CA GLU A 348 76.44 31.01 -41.46
C GLU A 348 76.67 30.95 -42.98
N ILE A 349 75.95 30.08 -43.71
CA ILE A 349 75.97 29.98 -45.16
C ILE A 349 75.35 31.22 -45.82
N GLU A 350 74.23 31.74 -45.30
CA GLU A 350 73.59 32.96 -45.80
C GLU A 350 74.49 34.20 -45.63
N ASN A 351 75.11 34.36 -44.46
CA ASN A 351 76.10 35.42 -44.25
C ASN A 351 77.33 35.27 -45.17
N THR A 352 77.76 34.03 -45.45
CA THR A 352 78.83 33.74 -46.41
C THR A 352 78.42 34.07 -47.86
N LEU A 353 77.18 33.77 -48.26
CA LEU A 353 76.61 34.14 -49.56
C LEU A 353 76.48 35.65 -49.71
N LYS A 354 76.02 36.35 -48.68
CA LYS A 354 75.92 37.82 -48.63
C LYS A 354 77.30 38.47 -48.81
N ASN A 355 78.30 38.04 -48.04
CA ASN A 355 79.68 38.49 -48.20
C ASN A 355 80.22 38.21 -49.62
N LYS A 356 79.93 37.04 -50.20
CA LYS A 356 80.33 36.73 -51.60
C LYS A 356 79.64 37.63 -52.62
N SER A 357 78.35 37.93 -52.46
CA SER A 357 77.61 38.84 -53.34
C SER A 357 78.14 40.28 -53.25
N ASP A 358 78.52 40.75 -52.06
CA ASP A 358 79.10 42.08 -51.89
C ASP A 358 80.55 42.15 -52.42
N ILE A 359 81.32 41.06 -52.31
CA ILE A 359 82.61 40.90 -53.01
C ILE A 359 82.42 40.89 -54.54
N GLU A 360 81.40 40.21 -55.06
CA GLU A 360 81.08 40.16 -56.49
C GLU A 360 80.71 41.55 -57.04
N LYS A 361 79.88 42.32 -56.32
CA LYS A 361 79.60 43.73 -56.65
C LYS A 361 80.90 44.55 -56.70
N HIS A 362 81.77 44.39 -55.72
CA HIS A 362 83.08 45.06 -55.69
C HIS A 362 84.00 44.63 -56.84
N LEU A 363 84.02 43.35 -57.20
CA LEU A 363 84.78 42.84 -58.34
C LEU A 363 84.25 43.40 -59.66
N ASN A 364 82.94 43.45 -59.86
CA ASN A 364 82.34 43.99 -61.09
C ASN A 364 82.66 45.48 -61.28
N VAL A 365 82.69 46.28 -60.21
CA VAL A 365 83.19 47.67 -60.26
C VAL A 365 84.68 47.72 -60.63
N HIS A 366 85.49 46.83 -60.06
CA HIS A 366 86.92 46.76 -60.37
C HIS A 366 87.18 46.30 -61.81
N VAL A 367 86.38 45.38 -62.35
CA VAL A 367 86.43 44.92 -63.75
C VAL A 367 86.09 46.06 -64.69
N GLN A 368 85.03 46.85 -64.44
CA GLN A 368 84.70 48.03 -65.27
C GLN A 368 85.83 49.08 -65.26
N GLN A 369 86.50 49.29 -64.12
CA GLN A 369 87.68 50.16 -64.03
C GLN A 369 88.87 49.59 -64.82
N LEU A 370 89.13 48.29 -64.70
CA LEU A 370 90.19 47.59 -65.43
C LEU A 370 89.92 47.51 -66.94
N GLU A 371 88.67 47.39 -67.39
CA GLU A 371 88.29 47.48 -68.80
C GLU A 371 88.47 48.89 -69.34
N THR A 372 88.19 49.92 -68.53
CA THR A 372 88.42 51.32 -68.88
C THR A 372 89.92 51.60 -69.09
N GLU A 373 90.77 51.18 -68.15
CA GLU A 373 92.23 51.31 -68.28
C GLU A 373 92.82 50.36 -69.34
N LEU A 374 92.25 49.17 -69.54
CA LEU A 374 92.67 48.27 -70.62
C LEU A 374 92.39 48.90 -71.99
N ASN A 375 91.22 49.50 -72.20
CA ASN A 375 90.92 50.24 -73.43
C ASN A 375 91.87 51.44 -73.62
N ARG A 376 92.23 52.14 -72.55
CA ARG A 376 93.23 53.22 -72.54
C ARG A 376 94.64 52.72 -72.94
N VAL A 377 95.05 51.52 -72.48
CA VAL A 377 96.31 50.87 -72.85
C VAL A 377 96.27 50.31 -74.29
N LEU A 378 95.17 49.68 -74.71
CA LEU A 378 94.97 49.15 -76.06
C LEU A 378 94.98 50.26 -77.13
N GLY A 379 94.44 51.44 -76.81
CA GLY A 379 94.51 52.62 -77.67
C GLY A 379 95.92 53.21 -77.82
N SER A 380 96.82 52.98 -76.85
CA SER A 380 98.15 53.58 -76.81
C SER A 380 99.03 53.21 -78.01
N ALA A 381 99.96 54.11 -78.36
CA ALA A 381 100.84 53.91 -79.51
C ALA A 381 101.87 52.77 -79.30
N THR A 382 102.26 52.50 -78.05
CA THR A 382 103.26 51.49 -77.69
C THR A 382 102.75 50.06 -77.81
N TRP A 383 101.47 49.80 -77.49
CA TRP A 383 100.95 48.42 -77.49
C TRP A 383 100.87 47.80 -78.89
N ARG A 384 100.70 48.60 -79.93
CA ARG A 384 100.66 48.17 -81.34
C ARG A 384 102.01 47.67 -81.90
N VAL A 385 103.13 47.98 -81.23
CA VAL A 385 104.49 47.65 -81.73
C VAL A 385 104.92 46.23 -81.39
N MET A 386 104.44 45.65 -80.28
CA MET A 386 104.96 44.40 -79.70
C MET A 386 104.29 43.10 -80.21
N GLY A 387 103.67 43.15 -81.40
CA GLY A 387 102.92 42.03 -81.99
C GLY A 387 103.71 40.72 -82.22
N PRO A 388 104.95 40.72 -82.76
CA PRO A 388 105.61 39.49 -83.22
C PRO A 388 105.93 38.46 -82.14
N VAL A 389 106.18 38.90 -80.89
CA VAL A 389 106.78 38.06 -79.83
C VAL A 389 105.79 37.05 -79.22
N ARG A 390 104.47 37.22 -79.44
CA ARG A 390 103.44 36.44 -78.73
C ARG A 390 103.04 35.10 -79.39
N ARG A 391 103.69 34.68 -80.49
CA ARG A 391 103.41 33.41 -81.22
C ARG A 391 104.31 32.23 -80.85
N LEU A 392 104.64 32.01 -79.57
CA LEU A 392 105.50 30.87 -79.16
C LEU A 392 105.07 30.08 -77.90
N GLY A 393 103.82 30.26 -77.41
CA GLY A 393 103.35 29.60 -76.18
C GLY A 393 101.91 29.08 -76.25
N ARG A 394 101.65 28.01 -77.02
CA ARG A 394 100.39 27.23 -77.01
C ARG A 394 100.62 25.77 -77.38
N ILE A 395 101.00 24.93 -76.41
CA ILE A 395 100.95 23.46 -76.45
C ILE A 395 100.52 22.98 -75.05
N PHE A 396 99.76 21.87 -74.97
CA PHE A 396 99.10 21.30 -73.78
C PHE A 396 97.90 22.17 -73.28
N SER A 397 96.61 21.80 -73.38
CA SER A 397 95.82 20.57 -73.12
C SER A 397 95.26 20.50 -71.67
N GLY A 398 93.97 20.24 -71.43
CA GLY A 398 92.85 19.99 -72.34
C GLY A 398 91.49 19.82 -71.61
N SER A 399 90.40 19.67 -72.36
CA SER A 399 89.03 19.36 -71.92
C SER A 399 88.79 17.83 -71.81
N ALA A 400 87.67 17.25 -71.32
CA ALA A 400 86.32 17.72 -70.94
C ALA A 400 85.85 16.93 -69.65
N SER A 401 84.59 16.66 -69.25
CA SER A 401 83.22 16.76 -69.82
C SER A 401 82.15 16.75 -68.68
N ILE A 402 80.87 16.43 -68.96
CA ILE A 402 79.73 16.26 -68.03
C ILE A 402 78.95 15.00 -68.44
N GLU A 403 78.31 14.28 -67.52
CA GLU A 403 77.15 13.43 -67.84
C GLU A 403 76.12 13.38 -66.69
N ASN A 404 74.89 12.93 -66.98
CA ASN A 404 73.67 13.11 -66.18
C ASN A 404 72.86 11.80 -66.17
N LYS A 405 71.97 11.55 -65.18
CA LYS A 405 71.05 10.39 -65.23
C LYS A 405 69.74 10.56 -64.44
N GLN A 406 68.66 10.03 -65.01
CA GLN A 406 67.35 9.78 -64.39
C GLN A 406 67.05 8.26 -64.43
N PHE A 407 66.13 7.79 -63.59
CA PHE A 407 65.20 6.64 -63.73
C PHE A 407 64.29 6.65 -62.46
N GLU A 408 63.17 5.93 -62.34
CA GLU A 408 61.89 5.88 -63.10
C GLU A 408 60.82 5.23 -62.17
N ILE A 409 59.56 5.09 -62.57
CA ILE A 409 58.44 4.62 -61.70
C ILE A 409 57.82 3.32 -62.26
N SER A 410 57.29 2.47 -61.38
CA SER A 410 56.37 1.35 -61.70
C SER A 410 55.28 1.20 -60.62
N GLU A 411 54.15 0.57 -60.98
CA GLU A 411 52.87 0.60 -60.23
C GLU A 411 52.53 -0.73 -59.52
N ASP A 412 51.24 -0.95 -59.24
CA ASP A 412 50.57 -2.09 -58.55
C ASP A 412 50.68 -2.14 -57.00
N SER A 413 49.61 -2.38 -56.22
CA SER A 413 48.18 -2.61 -56.54
C SER A 413 47.24 -2.13 -55.42
N GLU A 414 45.94 -2.04 -55.71
CA GLU A 414 44.87 -1.70 -54.74
C GLU A 414 44.59 -2.83 -53.72
N ASP A 415 44.15 -2.46 -52.51
CA ASP A 415 43.22 -3.24 -51.69
C ASP A 415 42.43 -2.30 -50.75
N THR A 416 41.23 -2.68 -50.33
CA THR A 416 40.28 -1.83 -49.58
C THR A 416 40.24 -2.16 -48.10
N GLY A 417 40.52 -1.18 -47.24
CA GLY A 417 40.40 -1.28 -45.78
C GLY A 417 39.26 -0.43 -45.21
N GLU A 418 38.39 -1.05 -44.41
CA GLU A 418 37.26 -0.39 -43.74
C GLU A 418 37.72 0.45 -42.53
N MET A 419 36.89 1.43 -42.13
CA MET A 419 37.10 2.21 -40.91
C MET A 419 36.66 1.38 -39.69
N ALA A 420 37.59 1.12 -38.76
CA ALA A 420 37.28 0.49 -37.48
C ALA A 420 36.96 1.54 -36.40
N GLU A 421 35.92 1.28 -35.61
CA GLU A 421 35.43 2.17 -34.55
C GLU A 421 36.30 2.09 -33.26
N PRO A 422 36.33 3.14 -32.42
CA PRO A 422 36.89 3.07 -31.07
C PRO A 422 36.01 2.19 -30.15
N PRO A 423 36.59 1.55 -29.12
CA PRO A 423 35.85 0.67 -28.23
C PRO A 423 34.85 1.44 -27.32
N PRO A 424 33.72 0.81 -26.92
CA PRO A 424 32.68 1.45 -26.14
C PRO A 424 33.09 1.67 -24.67
N ASN A 425 32.57 2.75 -24.06
CA ASN A 425 32.59 2.94 -22.62
C ASN A 425 31.64 1.95 -21.93
N THR A 426 32.00 1.48 -20.74
CA THR A 426 31.14 0.62 -19.92
C THR A 426 30.28 1.47 -18.98
N GLU A 427 29.07 1.77 -19.43
CA GLU A 427 28.02 2.40 -18.61
C GLU A 427 27.27 1.37 -17.76
N ASN A 428 26.60 1.83 -16.70
CA ASN A 428 25.67 1.01 -15.93
C ASN A 428 24.24 1.30 -16.44
N PRO A 429 23.52 0.33 -17.02
CA PRO A 429 22.40 0.64 -17.93
C PRO A 429 21.08 0.93 -17.20
N ALA A 430 20.71 2.22 -17.14
CA ALA A 430 19.34 2.69 -16.93
C ALA A 430 18.90 3.54 -18.14
N THR A 431 18.21 2.88 -19.08
CA THR A 431 17.40 3.44 -20.19
C THR A 431 17.75 4.82 -20.79
N GLU A 432 18.88 4.93 -21.51
CA GLU A 432 19.14 6.02 -22.48
C GLU A 432 17.92 6.33 -23.38
N SER A 433 17.17 5.29 -23.76
CA SER A 433 16.01 5.38 -24.64
C SER A 433 14.91 6.31 -24.14
N GLU A 434 14.74 6.46 -22.82
CA GLU A 434 13.61 7.18 -22.24
C GLU A 434 13.91 8.67 -22.10
N LYS A 435 15.08 9.05 -21.54
CA LYS A 435 15.54 10.44 -21.57
C LYS A 435 15.65 10.96 -23.01
N SER A 436 16.19 10.16 -23.94
CA SER A 436 16.27 10.53 -25.36
C SER A 436 14.91 10.64 -26.06
N ALA A 437 13.85 10.01 -25.55
CA ALA A 437 12.48 10.18 -26.06
C ALA A 437 11.80 11.43 -25.46
N TYR A 438 12.00 11.68 -24.16
CA TYR A 438 11.53 12.88 -23.47
C TYR A 438 12.11 14.16 -24.10
N ASP A 439 13.43 14.19 -24.31
CA ASP A 439 14.15 15.32 -24.92
C ASP A 439 13.56 15.69 -26.29
N LYS A 440 13.41 14.70 -27.18
CA LYS A 440 12.80 14.89 -28.51
C LYS A 440 11.36 15.42 -28.44
N LYS A 441 10.55 14.95 -27.49
CA LYS A 441 9.18 15.42 -27.26
C LYS A 441 9.17 16.88 -26.78
N ALA A 442 10.06 17.24 -25.85
CA ALA A 442 10.22 18.60 -25.35
C ALA A 442 10.72 19.54 -26.45
N MET A 443 11.69 19.13 -27.28
CA MET A 443 12.14 19.89 -28.45
C MET A 443 11.01 20.12 -29.48
N GLN A 444 10.17 19.11 -29.72
CA GLN A 444 8.98 19.26 -30.57
C GLN A 444 7.98 20.26 -29.98
N THR A 445 7.68 20.15 -28.68
CA THR A 445 6.79 21.06 -27.95
C THR A 445 7.30 22.51 -28.05
N LEU A 446 8.61 22.72 -27.94
CA LEU A 446 9.23 24.03 -28.15
C LEU A 446 9.05 24.54 -29.58
N ASP A 447 9.29 23.74 -30.62
CA ASP A 447 9.12 24.21 -32.00
C ASP A 447 7.64 24.47 -32.36
N GLU A 448 6.70 23.70 -31.81
CA GLU A 448 5.27 23.97 -31.94
C GLU A 448 4.86 25.26 -31.22
N PHE A 449 5.32 25.47 -29.98
CA PHE A 449 5.09 26.70 -29.22
C PHE A 449 5.75 27.93 -29.89
N LEU A 450 6.96 27.80 -30.43
CA LEU A 450 7.63 28.90 -31.13
C LEU A 450 6.98 29.22 -32.49
N ALA A 451 6.34 28.25 -33.14
CA ALA A 451 5.59 28.44 -34.38
C ALA A 451 4.16 29.00 -34.17
N SER A 452 3.59 28.84 -32.96
CA SER A 452 2.25 29.36 -32.62
C SER A 452 2.26 30.87 -32.34
N ASN A 453 1.08 31.49 -32.26
CA ASN A 453 0.92 32.88 -31.80
C ASN A 453 0.81 33.02 -30.26
N GLU A 454 1.05 31.93 -29.53
CA GLU A 454 0.92 31.85 -28.08
C GLU A 454 2.04 32.60 -27.34
N ARG A 455 1.77 33.01 -26.10
CA ARG A 455 2.69 33.73 -25.21
C ARG A 455 2.48 33.28 -23.77
N LEU A 456 3.54 33.21 -22.99
CA LEU A 456 3.51 32.83 -21.57
C LEU A 456 3.30 34.08 -20.73
N GLY A 457 2.05 34.36 -20.37
CA GLY A 457 1.65 35.56 -19.63
C GLY A 457 1.60 35.33 -18.13
N PHE A 458 2.62 35.78 -17.39
CA PHE A 458 2.61 35.77 -15.94
C PHE A 458 1.74 36.92 -15.38
N VAL A 459 1.25 36.79 -14.15
CA VAL A 459 0.45 37.85 -13.50
C VAL A 459 1.39 38.85 -12.84
N SER A 460 1.36 40.11 -13.28
CA SER A 460 2.11 41.19 -12.62
C SER A 460 1.34 41.68 -11.39
N GLU A 461 1.67 41.15 -10.21
CA GLU A 461 1.15 41.64 -8.93
C GLU A 461 2.07 42.68 -8.29
N SER A 462 1.48 43.62 -7.53
CA SER A 462 2.21 44.70 -6.85
C SER A 462 2.84 44.28 -5.52
N ALA A 463 2.66 43.03 -5.10
CA ALA A 463 3.18 42.46 -3.86
C ALA A 463 3.29 40.92 -4.01
N PRO A 464 4.28 40.42 -4.78
CA PRO A 464 4.47 38.99 -4.97
C PRO A 464 4.82 38.28 -3.64
N SER A 465 4.30 37.08 -3.42
CA SER A 465 4.64 36.26 -2.25
C SER A 465 6.02 35.61 -2.39
N ILE A 466 6.42 35.24 -3.61
CA ILE A 466 7.74 34.66 -3.92
C ILE A 466 8.31 35.35 -5.15
N SER A 467 9.59 35.72 -5.14
CA SER A 467 10.35 36.09 -6.33
C SER A 467 11.17 34.88 -6.80
N ILE A 468 10.82 34.32 -7.95
CA ILE A 468 11.50 33.15 -8.54
C ILE A 468 12.62 33.61 -9.46
N VAL A 469 13.83 33.10 -9.23
CA VAL A 469 15.04 33.41 -10.03
C VAL A 469 15.43 32.18 -10.84
N LEU A 470 15.28 32.27 -12.17
CA LEU A 470 15.75 31.27 -13.13
C LEU A 470 17.05 31.74 -13.80
N VAL A 471 18.07 30.88 -13.82
CA VAL A 471 19.29 31.10 -14.64
C VAL A 471 19.16 30.29 -15.93
N PHE A 472 19.16 30.96 -17.08
CA PHE A 472 19.06 30.32 -18.40
C PHE A 472 20.46 30.24 -19.04
N TYR A 473 20.89 29.03 -19.37
CA TYR A 473 22.08 28.79 -20.19
C TYR A 473 21.81 27.64 -21.18
N ASN A 474 21.17 27.98 -22.30
CA ASN A 474 20.61 27.02 -23.27
C ASN A 474 19.52 26.12 -22.64
N GLN A 475 19.20 25.00 -23.30
CA GLN A 475 18.10 24.10 -22.95
C GLN A 475 16.73 24.79 -22.97
N ALA A 476 16.47 25.57 -24.03
CA ALA A 476 15.21 26.28 -24.23
C ALA A 476 13.96 25.38 -24.18
N HIS A 477 14.08 24.08 -24.48
CA HIS A 477 12.95 23.14 -24.45
C HIS A 477 12.58 22.71 -23.04
N LEU A 478 13.56 22.45 -22.18
CA LEU A 478 13.32 22.20 -20.75
C LEU A 478 12.85 23.49 -20.05
N SER A 479 13.44 24.62 -20.45
CA SER A 479 13.05 25.97 -19.99
C SER A 479 11.58 26.29 -20.27
N LEU A 480 11.04 25.84 -21.41
CA LEU A 480 9.61 25.98 -21.72
C LEU A 480 8.74 25.15 -20.76
N LEU A 481 9.11 23.90 -20.48
CA LEU A 481 8.37 23.02 -19.56
C LEU A 481 8.40 23.57 -18.12
N CYS A 482 9.54 24.08 -17.68
CA CYS A 482 9.69 24.79 -16.39
C CYS A 482 8.69 25.96 -16.30
N LEU A 483 8.69 26.87 -17.28
CA LEU A 483 7.79 28.03 -17.32
C LEU A 483 6.31 27.64 -17.43
N GLN A 484 5.97 26.56 -18.15
CA GLN A 484 4.61 26.04 -18.22
C GLN A 484 4.16 25.47 -16.87
N SER A 485 5.02 24.70 -16.18
CA SER A 485 4.71 24.17 -14.84
C SER A 485 4.47 25.28 -13.81
N LEU A 486 5.23 26.39 -13.89
CA LEU A 486 4.97 27.57 -13.07
C LEU A 486 3.61 28.21 -13.37
N LEU A 487 3.18 28.29 -14.63
CA LEU A 487 1.85 28.83 -14.97
C LEU A 487 0.69 27.90 -14.58
N GLU A 488 0.91 26.59 -14.55
CA GLU A 488 -0.12 25.59 -14.21
C GLU A 488 -0.25 25.34 -12.70
N HIS A 489 0.87 25.41 -11.96
CA HIS A 489 0.94 24.94 -10.56
C HIS A 489 1.28 26.02 -9.52
N SER A 490 1.49 27.29 -9.91
CA SER A 490 1.65 28.38 -8.93
C SER A 490 0.34 28.67 -8.19
N ASP A 491 0.27 28.25 -6.93
CA ASP A 491 -0.87 28.47 -6.03
C ASP A 491 -0.69 29.65 -5.08
N VAL A 492 0.35 30.47 -5.29
CA VAL A 492 0.62 31.74 -4.61
C VAL A 492 1.04 32.82 -5.64
N PRO A 493 0.88 34.12 -5.34
CA PRO A 493 1.42 35.20 -6.19
C PRO A 493 2.93 35.11 -6.37
N ILE A 494 3.40 35.12 -7.62
CA ILE A 494 4.84 35.04 -7.96
C ILE A 494 5.30 36.24 -8.79
N GLU A 495 6.54 36.66 -8.56
CA GLU A 495 7.34 37.45 -9.50
C GLU A 495 8.32 36.50 -10.19
N LEU A 496 8.52 36.65 -11.51
CA LEU A 496 9.48 35.85 -12.27
C LEU A 496 10.65 36.70 -12.77
N ILE A 497 11.86 36.27 -12.44
CA ILE A 497 13.12 36.89 -12.82
C ILE A 497 13.94 35.86 -13.59
N ILE A 498 14.37 36.20 -14.82
CA ILE A 498 15.14 35.29 -15.68
C ILE A 498 16.46 35.94 -16.04
N VAL A 499 17.57 35.27 -15.72
CA VAL A 499 18.93 35.71 -16.07
C VAL A 499 19.44 34.85 -17.22
N ASN A 500 19.36 35.38 -18.44
CA ASN A 500 19.88 34.76 -19.65
C ASN A 500 21.40 34.95 -19.70
N ASN A 501 22.14 33.91 -19.30
CA ASN A 501 23.56 33.95 -19.03
C ASN A 501 24.37 33.61 -20.31
N ALA A 502 24.12 34.38 -21.38
CA ALA A 502 24.63 34.15 -22.74
C ALA A 502 24.25 32.78 -23.34
N SER A 503 22.94 32.48 -23.41
CA SER A 503 22.43 31.32 -24.16
C SER A 503 22.68 31.45 -25.67
N SER A 504 22.88 30.32 -26.34
CA SER A 504 23.25 30.25 -27.78
C SER A 504 22.22 29.52 -28.66
N ASP A 505 21.14 29.02 -28.06
CA ASP A 505 20.16 28.14 -28.68
C ASP A 505 18.87 28.89 -29.11
N LYS A 506 17.69 28.34 -28.80
CA LYS A 506 16.39 28.97 -29.06
C LYS A 506 15.92 29.87 -27.90
N SER A 507 16.66 30.00 -26.81
CA SER A 507 16.21 30.69 -25.58
C SER A 507 15.75 32.12 -25.82
N ASP A 508 16.46 32.93 -26.63
CA ASP A 508 16.02 34.31 -26.96
C ASP A 508 14.64 34.36 -27.63
N LYS A 509 14.26 33.33 -28.40
CA LYS A 509 12.95 33.23 -29.04
C LYS A 509 11.85 32.85 -28.06
N LEU A 510 12.18 32.06 -27.04
CA LEU A 510 11.30 31.73 -25.93
C LEU A 510 11.09 32.97 -25.04
N LEU A 511 12.17 33.65 -24.64
CA LEU A 511 12.13 34.89 -23.85
C LEU A 511 11.28 35.98 -24.53
N ALA A 512 11.40 36.16 -25.84
CA ALA A 512 10.56 37.09 -26.62
C ALA A 512 9.05 36.73 -26.62
N LYS A 513 8.67 35.53 -26.16
CA LYS A 513 7.30 35.02 -26.01
C LYS A 513 6.80 35.00 -24.56
N ILE A 514 7.57 35.50 -23.60
CA ILE A 514 7.13 35.70 -22.21
C ILE A 514 6.60 37.12 -22.04
N ASP A 515 5.53 37.28 -21.27
CA ASP A 515 5.00 38.57 -20.81
C ASP A 515 5.07 38.66 -19.28
N ASN A 516 5.31 39.87 -18.76
CA ASN A 516 5.34 40.20 -17.32
C ASN A 516 6.44 39.52 -16.48
N ALA A 517 7.57 39.13 -17.09
CA ALA A 517 8.78 38.68 -16.37
C ALA A 517 9.91 39.72 -16.44
N THR A 518 10.74 39.78 -15.40
CA THR A 518 11.95 40.62 -15.35
C THR A 518 13.12 39.85 -15.99
N ILE A 519 13.49 40.21 -17.21
CA ILE A 519 14.54 39.50 -17.97
C ILE A 519 15.84 40.30 -17.97
N ILE A 520 16.93 39.66 -17.56
CA ILE A 520 18.29 40.17 -17.59
C ILE A 520 19.07 39.39 -18.66
N HIS A 521 19.81 40.08 -19.52
CA HIS A 521 20.68 39.46 -20.53
C HIS A 521 22.15 39.79 -20.22
N ASN A 522 23.00 38.76 -20.22
CA ASN A 522 24.46 38.90 -20.12
C ASN A 522 25.10 38.62 -21.48
N ASP A 523 26.10 39.43 -21.87
CA ASP A 523 26.86 39.25 -23.11
C ASP A 523 27.82 38.05 -23.07
N GLU A 524 28.18 37.58 -21.87
CA GLU A 524 29.02 36.41 -21.61
C GLU A 524 28.45 35.58 -20.44
N ASN A 525 28.77 34.28 -20.39
CA ASN A 525 28.32 33.41 -19.30
C ASN A 525 29.14 33.70 -18.03
N LEU A 526 28.49 34.28 -17.01
CA LEU A 526 29.13 34.69 -15.76
C LEU A 526 29.30 33.55 -14.74
N GLY A 527 28.79 32.35 -15.02
CA GLY A 527 28.58 31.27 -14.05
C GLY A 527 27.25 31.41 -13.31
N PHE A 528 26.83 30.34 -12.63
CA PHE A 528 25.58 30.27 -11.87
C PHE A 528 25.60 31.23 -10.68
N VAL A 529 26.65 31.17 -9.85
CA VAL A 529 26.85 32.01 -8.65
C VAL A 529 26.59 33.50 -8.91
N LYS A 530 27.18 34.04 -9.98
CA LYS A 530 27.05 35.47 -10.32
C LYS A 530 25.68 35.80 -10.92
N ALA A 531 25.11 34.90 -11.72
CA ALA A 531 23.78 35.08 -12.29
C ALA A 531 22.68 35.03 -11.21
N VAL A 532 22.80 34.16 -10.21
CA VAL A 532 21.89 34.13 -9.06
C VAL A 532 21.99 35.44 -8.28
N ASN A 533 23.18 35.87 -7.86
CA ASN A 533 23.36 37.14 -7.14
C ASN A 533 22.75 38.33 -7.92
N GLN A 534 23.01 38.41 -9.24
CA GLN A 534 22.47 39.43 -10.15
C GLN A 534 20.94 39.40 -10.28
N GLY A 535 20.32 38.21 -10.23
CA GLY A 535 18.87 38.01 -10.25
C GLY A 535 18.21 38.41 -8.94
N VAL A 536 18.77 38.01 -7.80
CA VAL A 536 18.23 38.35 -6.47
C VAL A 536 18.26 39.86 -6.20
N GLU A 537 19.25 40.59 -6.73
CA GLU A 537 19.26 42.06 -6.71
C GLU A 537 18.04 42.74 -7.41
N LYS A 538 17.19 41.99 -8.12
CA LYS A 538 15.96 42.51 -8.76
C LYS A 538 14.68 42.05 -8.07
N ALA A 539 14.77 41.19 -7.05
CA ALA A 539 13.63 40.60 -6.36
C ALA A 539 12.91 41.60 -5.45
N GLN A 540 11.59 41.61 -5.55
CA GLN A 540 10.71 42.48 -4.77
C GLN A 540 10.17 41.80 -3.50
N SER A 541 9.94 40.49 -3.52
CA SER A 541 9.50 39.72 -2.34
C SER A 541 10.59 39.59 -1.27
N ASP A 542 10.17 39.37 -0.03
CA ASP A 542 11.03 38.95 1.08
C ASP A 542 11.40 37.46 1.02
N TYR A 543 10.77 36.67 0.14
CA TYR A 543 11.07 35.27 -0.11
C TYR A 543 11.54 35.04 -1.56
N ILE A 544 12.70 34.40 -1.69
CA ILE A 544 13.38 34.13 -2.96
C ILE A 544 13.34 32.62 -3.20
N LEU A 545 12.90 32.18 -4.37
CA LEU A 545 13.07 30.79 -4.82
C LEU A 545 14.12 30.71 -5.91
N LEU A 546 15.16 29.91 -5.68
CA LEU A 546 16.00 29.39 -6.76
C LEU A 546 15.36 28.14 -7.34
N LEU A 547 15.30 28.09 -8.66
CA LEU A 547 14.72 27.00 -9.44
C LEU A 547 15.56 26.82 -10.70
N ASN A 548 15.96 25.58 -10.99
CA ASN A 548 16.70 25.29 -12.23
C ASN A 548 15.77 25.37 -13.45
N ASN A 549 16.30 25.79 -14.60
CA ASN A 549 15.52 25.90 -15.84
C ASN A 549 15.17 24.53 -16.47
N ASP A 550 15.67 23.42 -15.92
CA ASP A 550 15.28 22.05 -16.24
C ASP A 550 14.51 21.32 -15.11
N ALA A 551 13.94 22.09 -14.17
CA ALA A 551 12.99 21.61 -13.16
C ALA A 551 11.52 21.90 -13.54
N VAL A 552 10.65 20.95 -13.22
CA VAL A 552 9.18 21.01 -13.36
C VAL A 552 8.59 21.03 -11.96
N VAL A 553 7.81 22.08 -11.64
CA VAL A 553 7.22 22.29 -10.32
C VAL A 553 5.84 21.61 -10.23
N HIS A 554 5.56 20.87 -9.15
CA HIS A 554 4.24 20.24 -8.96
C HIS A 554 3.29 21.08 -8.09
N GLN A 555 2.01 20.71 -8.11
CA GLN A 555 0.96 21.35 -7.32
C GLN A 555 1.32 21.44 -5.84
N HIS A 556 1.04 22.61 -5.22
CA HIS A 556 1.33 22.93 -3.82
C HIS A 556 2.81 23.04 -3.43
N ALA A 557 3.77 22.91 -4.35
CA ALA A 557 5.18 23.04 -4.00
C ALA A 557 5.57 24.47 -3.55
N LEU A 558 4.92 25.49 -4.10
CA LEU A 558 5.16 26.89 -3.72
C LEU A 558 4.48 27.26 -2.39
N SER A 559 3.18 26.98 -2.23
CA SER A 559 2.48 27.28 -0.96
C SER A 559 3.02 26.47 0.24
N SER A 560 3.41 25.21 0.05
CA SER A 560 3.91 24.37 1.15
C SER A 560 5.30 24.81 1.62
N SER A 561 6.23 25.10 0.71
CA SER A 561 7.56 25.61 1.06
C SER A 561 7.48 27.01 1.68
N LEU A 562 6.64 27.90 1.13
CA LEU A 562 6.35 29.22 1.72
C LEU A 562 5.75 29.08 3.13
N SER A 563 4.86 28.10 3.35
CA SER A 563 4.27 27.84 4.67
C SER A 563 5.30 27.35 5.70
N SER A 564 6.32 26.59 5.30
CA SER A 564 7.38 26.17 6.22
C SER A 564 8.28 27.34 6.67
N ILE A 565 8.60 28.29 5.77
CA ILE A 565 9.47 29.43 6.10
C ILE A 565 8.71 30.64 6.69
N SER A 566 7.43 30.84 6.36
CA SER A 566 6.66 32.00 6.85
C SER A 566 6.14 31.83 8.28
N ASN A 567 5.84 30.61 8.71
CA ASN A 567 5.28 30.35 10.04
C ASN A 567 6.34 30.23 11.15
N ASP A 568 7.60 29.93 10.81
CA ASP A 568 8.70 29.75 11.76
C ASP A 568 9.88 30.67 11.43
N ALA A 569 10.14 31.65 12.30
CA ALA A 569 11.22 32.62 12.14
C ALA A 569 12.63 32.02 12.33
N SER A 570 12.76 30.79 12.85
CA SER A 570 14.04 30.08 12.95
C SER A 570 14.47 29.43 11.63
N VAL A 571 13.56 29.26 10.67
CA VAL A 571 13.89 28.70 9.34
C VAL A 571 14.47 29.78 8.44
N GLY A 572 15.69 29.58 7.93
CA GLY A 572 16.36 30.47 6.97
C GLY A 572 16.13 30.06 5.51
N ALA A 573 16.05 28.76 5.25
CA ALA A 573 15.76 28.21 3.93
C ALA A 573 14.96 26.88 3.98
N VAL A 574 14.24 26.60 2.90
CA VAL A 574 13.43 25.40 2.69
C VAL A 574 13.74 24.81 1.31
N GLY A 575 14.01 23.51 1.25
CA GLY A 575 14.16 22.76 0.01
C GLY A 575 13.08 21.70 -0.17
N GLY A 576 12.95 21.22 -1.42
CA GLY A 576 11.91 20.29 -1.84
C GLY A 576 12.33 18.83 -1.91
N LYS A 577 11.36 17.97 -2.23
CA LYS A 577 11.57 16.58 -2.68
C LYS A 577 11.81 16.58 -4.17
N ILE A 578 13.04 16.27 -4.58
CA ILE A 578 13.43 16.33 -5.99
C ILE A 578 13.42 14.91 -6.55
N VAL A 579 12.58 14.68 -7.55
CA VAL A 579 12.37 13.39 -8.22
C VAL A 579 13.01 13.43 -9.61
N LEU A 580 13.66 12.34 -10.01
CA LEU A 580 14.22 12.19 -11.36
C LEU A 580 13.12 11.87 -12.39
N THR A 581 13.44 11.99 -13.67
CA THR A 581 12.50 11.75 -14.79
C THR A 581 11.98 10.31 -14.90
N ASP A 582 12.62 9.36 -14.22
CA ASP A 582 12.22 7.95 -14.13
C ASP A 582 11.29 7.66 -12.93
N GLY A 583 11.03 8.66 -12.08
CA GLY A 583 10.22 8.53 -10.87
C GLY A 583 11.00 8.13 -9.61
N SER A 584 12.31 7.87 -9.70
CA SER A 584 13.16 7.65 -8.53
C SER A 584 13.53 8.98 -7.84
N LEU A 585 13.85 8.93 -6.55
CA LEU A 585 14.25 10.11 -5.79
C LEU A 585 15.66 10.58 -6.23
N GLN A 586 15.84 11.89 -6.51
CA GLN A 586 17.17 12.49 -6.64
C GLN A 586 17.75 12.79 -5.25
N GLU A 587 16.98 13.53 -4.45
CA GLU A 587 17.35 13.92 -3.08
C GLU A 587 16.10 14.29 -2.26
N ALA A 588 16.08 13.86 -1.01
CA ALA A 588 15.18 14.34 0.04
C ALA A 588 15.92 15.30 1.00
N GLY A 589 16.55 16.33 0.43
CA GLY A 589 17.56 17.16 1.10
C GLY A 589 18.92 16.45 1.21
N CYS A 590 19.95 17.17 1.66
CA CYS A 590 21.34 16.74 1.53
C CYS A 590 22.12 16.74 2.86
N ILE A 591 23.17 15.92 2.88
CA ILE A 591 24.12 15.70 3.99
C ILE A 591 25.48 16.28 3.60
N ILE A 592 26.19 16.90 4.56
CA ILE A 592 27.59 17.32 4.42
C ILE A 592 28.43 16.56 5.45
N TRP A 593 29.37 15.75 4.96
CA TRP A 593 30.25 14.93 5.79
C TRP A 593 31.43 15.74 6.35
N GLN A 594 32.09 15.20 7.37
CA GLN A 594 33.24 15.83 8.06
C GLN A 594 34.44 16.16 7.14
N ASP A 595 34.59 15.48 6.00
CA ASP A 595 35.60 15.78 4.98
C ASP A 595 35.13 16.80 3.91
N GLY A 596 33.99 17.44 4.14
CA GLY A 596 33.33 18.38 3.23
C GLY A 596 32.59 17.71 2.07
N SER A 597 32.67 16.38 1.90
CA SER A 597 31.95 15.73 0.81
C SER A 597 30.43 15.74 1.04
N CYS A 598 29.67 15.70 -0.06
CA CYS A 598 28.23 15.91 -0.07
C CYS A 598 27.46 14.69 -0.57
N LEU A 599 26.27 14.43 -0.01
CA LEU A 599 25.37 13.37 -0.43
C LEU A 599 23.90 13.84 -0.47
N GLY A 600 23.24 13.70 -1.62
CA GLY A 600 21.78 13.79 -1.72
C GLY A 600 21.14 12.57 -1.07
N TYR A 601 20.28 12.77 -0.06
CA TYR A 601 19.74 11.68 0.73
C TYR A 601 18.64 10.93 -0.04
N GLY A 602 18.75 9.60 -0.08
CA GLY A 602 17.77 8.71 -0.73
C GLY A 602 17.89 8.59 -2.25
N ARG A 603 19.00 9.04 -2.86
CA ARG A 603 19.16 9.00 -4.31
C ARG A 603 19.01 7.58 -4.89
N GLY A 604 18.02 7.41 -5.77
CA GLY A 604 17.67 6.15 -6.43
C GLY A 604 16.57 5.32 -5.74
N ASP A 605 16.12 5.71 -4.54
CA ASP A 605 15.01 5.04 -3.85
C ASP A 605 13.63 5.51 -4.34
N ASP A 606 12.59 4.81 -3.89
CA ASP A 606 11.18 5.20 -4.05
C ASP A 606 10.85 6.46 -3.21
N PRO A 607 10.41 7.57 -3.85
CA PRO A 607 10.11 8.85 -3.17
C PRO A 607 8.84 8.82 -2.30
N SER A 608 8.14 7.69 -2.19
CA SER A 608 6.98 7.48 -1.31
C SER A 608 7.32 6.80 0.02
N PHE A 609 8.55 6.30 0.19
CA PHE A 609 8.99 5.66 1.44
C PHE A 609 8.96 6.65 2.62
N GLY A 610 8.54 6.17 3.78
CA GLY A 610 8.38 6.98 5.00
C GLY A 610 9.62 7.74 5.45
N ALA A 611 10.82 7.26 5.09
CA ALA A 611 12.09 7.93 5.34
C ALA A 611 12.28 9.26 4.58
N TYR A 612 11.45 9.51 3.56
CA TYR A 612 11.46 10.69 2.70
C TYR A 612 10.17 11.51 2.81
N MET A 613 9.17 11.03 3.56
CA MET A 613 7.84 11.64 3.63
C MET A 613 7.58 12.36 4.97
N PHE A 614 8.61 12.99 5.53
CA PHE A 614 8.50 13.88 6.70
C PHE A 614 9.40 15.12 6.58
N GLU A 615 8.93 16.24 7.13
CA GLU A 615 9.67 17.51 7.20
C GLU A 615 10.75 17.44 8.27
N ARG A 616 11.98 17.89 7.98
CA ARG A 616 13.10 17.81 8.93
C ARG A 616 14.21 18.80 8.62
N ASP A 617 15.03 19.08 9.64
CA ASP A 617 16.23 19.88 9.51
C ASP A 617 17.32 19.10 8.76
N VAL A 618 17.97 19.70 7.76
CA VAL A 618 19.03 19.11 6.92
C VAL A 618 20.24 20.02 6.83
N ASP A 619 21.37 19.54 6.30
CA ASP A 619 22.57 20.39 6.20
C ASP A 619 22.40 21.47 5.11
N TYR A 620 21.87 21.07 3.95
CA TYR A 620 21.48 21.96 2.85
C TYR A 620 20.48 21.28 1.90
N CYS A 621 19.98 22.05 0.93
CA CYS A 621 19.25 21.56 -0.24
C CYS A 621 19.85 22.22 -1.50
N SER A 622 19.79 21.55 -2.66
CA SER A 622 20.35 22.10 -3.90
C SER A 622 19.55 23.28 -4.48
N GLY A 623 20.22 24.14 -5.26
CA GLY A 623 19.61 25.28 -5.96
C GLY A 623 18.59 24.91 -7.04
N ALA A 624 18.42 23.62 -7.32
CA ALA A 624 17.32 23.11 -8.16
C ALA A 624 15.95 23.40 -7.55
N PHE A 625 15.82 23.43 -6.22
CA PHE A 625 14.68 24.02 -5.50
C PHE A 625 15.10 24.48 -4.10
N LEU A 626 15.38 25.78 -3.95
CA LEU A 626 15.79 26.38 -2.67
C LEU A 626 15.05 27.70 -2.43
N LEU A 627 14.11 27.71 -1.48
CA LEU A 627 13.39 28.90 -1.02
C LEU A 627 14.10 29.48 0.21
N PHE A 628 14.46 30.77 0.22
CA PHE A 628 15.09 31.43 1.37
C PHE A 628 14.60 32.87 1.58
N ARG A 629 14.92 33.48 2.74
CA ARG A 629 14.62 34.90 2.99
C ARG A 629 15.62 35.82 2.29
N ARG A 630 15.13 36.83 1.57
CA ARG A 630 15.96 37.87 0.95
C ARG A 630 16.83 38.58 1.98
N SER A 631 16.30 38.87 3.17
CA SER A 631 17.02 39.50 4.29
C SER A 631 18.31 38.75 4.64
N ASP A 632 18.23 37.42 4.69
CA ASP A 632 19.29 36.57 5.20
C ASP A 632 20.38 36.41 4.13
N PHE A 633 19.98 36.37 2.86
CA PHE A 633 20.86 36.45 1.70
C PHE A 633 21.61 37.79 1.61
N GLU A 634 20.90 38.92 1.76
CA GLU A 634 21.51 40.26 1.78
C GLU A 634 22.50 40.42 2.96
N GLU A 635 22.10 40.02 4.17
CA GLU A 635 22.94 40.12 5.37
C GLU A 635 24.10 39.09 5.39
N LEU A 636 24.08 38.10 4.51
CA LEU A 636 25.19 37.18 4.24
C LEU A 636 26.02 37.57 2.99
N SER A 637 25.68 38.67 2.32
CA SER A 637 26.32 39.13 1.07
C SER A 637 26.18 38.16 -0.12
N GLY A 638 25.09 37.38 -0.15
CA GLY A 638 24.72 36.47 -1.23
C GLY A 638 25.53 35.16 -1.29
N PHE A 639 25.56 34.54 -2.46
CA PHE A 639 26.46 33.40 -2.74
C PHE A 639 27.91 33.89 -2.86
N ASP A 640 28.82 33.17 -2.21
CA ASP A 640 30.23 33.52 -2.12
C ASP A 640 30.94 33.29 -3.47
N LEU A 641 31.68 34.30 -3.92
CA LEU A 641 32.28 34.33 -5.25
C LEU A 641 33.48 33.39 -5.43
N ASP A 642 34.04 32.84 -4.34
CA ASP A 642 35.09 31.81 -4.43
C ASP A 642 34.56 30.48 -5.00
N TYR A 643 33.24 30.27 -5.01
CA TYR A 643 32.58 29.12 -5.66
C TYR A 643 32.17 29.39 -7.13
N ALA A 644 32.53 30.55 -7.69
CA ALA A 644 32.22 30.83 -9.10
C ALA A 644 33.14 30.00 -10.03
N PRO A 645 32.58 29.24 -11.00
CA PRO A 645 31.27 29.47 -11.60
C PRO A 645 30.08 28.73 -10.98
N ALA A 646 30.28 27.56 -10.33
CA ALA A 646 29.22 26.72 -9.76
C ALA A 646 29.78 25.60 -8.85
N TYR A 647 28.87 24.95 -8.12
CA TYR A 647 29.05 23.92 -7.08
C TYR A 647 29.57 24.41 -5.72
N TYR A 648 28.89 23.98 -4.65
CA TYR A 648 29.09 24.30 -3.21
C TYR A 648 28.57 25.67 -2.74
N GLU A 649 28.10 26.55 -3.62
CA GLU A 649 27.51 27.85 -3.24
C GLU A 649 26.30 27.72 -2.30
N GLU A 650 25.39 26.77 -2.53
CA GLU A 650 24.23 26.55 -1.67
C GLU A 650 24.62 25.86 -0.36
N SER A 651 25.61 24.97 -0.39
CA SER A 651 26.16 24.29 0.79
C SER A 651 26.85 25.28 1.73
N ASP A 652 27.72 26.14 1.21
CA ASP A 652 28.33 27.26 1.96
C ASP A 652 27.26 28.22 2.48
N PHE A 653 26.30 28.64 1.65
CA PHE A 653 25.24 29.55 2.07
C PHE A 653 24.38 28.96 3.21
N CYS A 654 24.04 27.67 3.13
CA CYS A 654 23.33 26.96 4.19
C CYS A 654 24.15 26.85 5.48
N ILE A 655 25.45 26.53 5.41
CA ILE A 655 26.32 26.55 6.61
C ILE A 655 26.43 27.97 7.18
N ARG A 656 26.51 29.02 6.34
CA ARG A 656 26.54 30.42 6.79
C ARG A 656 25.24 30.84 7.49
N MET A 657 24.09 30.34 7.06
CA MET A 657 22.81 30.50 7.78
C MET A 657 22.79 29.71 9.10
N GLN A 658 23.23 28.45 9.11
CA GLN A 658 23.34 27.65 10.33
C GLN A 658 24.28 28.27 11.38
N LYS A 659 25.40 28.88 10.95
CA LYS A 659 26.31 29.62 11.83
C LYS A 659 25.69 30.87 12.47
N LYS A 660 24.53 31.35 11.97
CA LYS A 660 23.69 32.38 12.62
C LYS A 660 22.59 31.80 13.54
N GLY A 661 22.44 30.48 13.60
CA GLY A 661 21.37 29.80 14.33
C GLY A 661 20.06 29.61 13.55
N LEU A 662 20.10 29.77 12.22
CA LEU A 662 18.96 29.47 11.34
C LEU A 662 18.95 27.99 10.93
N ARG A 663 17.76 27.43 10.79
CA ARG A 663 17.51 26.05 10.35
C ARG A 663 17.30 25.99 8.83
N ILE A 664 17.76 24.90 8.22
CA ILE A 664 17.51 24.56 6.82
C ILE A 664 16.58 23.36 6.80
N VAL A 665 15.42 23.47 6.14
CA VAL A 665 14.34 22.49 6.27
C VAL A 665 14.06 21.81 4.93
N TYR A 666 14.07 20.49 4.92
CA TYR A 666 13.52 19.69 3.84
C TYR A 666 12.01 19.54 4.04
N ASN A 667 11.18 19.88 3.04
CA ASN A 667 9.73 19.68 3.05
C ASN A 667 9.30 18.66 1.97
N PRO A 668 8.70 17.50 2.34
CA PRO A 668 8.30 16.46 1.40
C PRO A 668 7.10 16.82 0.50
N LEU A 669 6.32 17.83 0.89
CA LEU A 669 5.18 18.35 0.13
C LEU A 669 5.61 19.35 -0.97
N ALA A 670 6.85 19.81 -0.92
CA ALA A 670 7.44 20.65 -1.96
C ALA A 670 8.07 19.77 -3.06
N GLU A 671 7.24 19.08 -3.83
CA GLU A 671 7.72 18.14 -4.86
C GLU A 671 8.05 18.84 -6.19
N ILE A 672 9.21 18.50 -6.77
CA ILE A 672 9.58 18.87 -8.16
C ILE A 672 10.14 17.65 -8.91
N THR A 673 10.04 17.66 -10.23
CA THR A 673 10.80 16.75 -11.10
C THR A 673 11.95 17.49 -11.75
N HIS A 674 13.16 16.94 -11.72
CA HIS A 674 14.38 17.55 -12.27
C HIS A 674 14.99 16.65 -13.34
N TYR A 675 15.39 17.25 -14.48
CA TYR A 675 15.92 16.50 -15.63
C TYR A 675 17.38 16.06 -15.45
N GLU A 676 18.14 16.87 -14.71
CA GLU A 676 19.54 16.68 -14.33
C GLU A 676 20.48 16.60 -15.56
N PHE A 677 20.64 17.71 -16.28
CA PHE A 677 21.68 17.81 -17.31
C PHE A 677 22.90 18.62 -16.84
N ALA A 678 24.10 18.03 -16.91
CA ALA A 678 25.36 18.66 -16.49
C ALA A 678 25.77 19.82 -17.42
N SER A 679 25.25 21.02 -17.14
CA SER A 679 25.47 22.27 -17.87
C SER A 679 26.92 22.77 -17.87
N SER A 680 27.81 22.17 -17.07
CA SER A 680 29.23 22.52 -16.91
C SER A 680 30.19 21.56 -17.64
N GLY A 681 30.03 21.36 -18.95
CA GLY A 681 31.07 20.78 -19.81
C GLY A 681 31.37 19.29 -19.62
N GLY A 682 30.47 18.53 -18.98
CA GLY A 682 30.58 17.08 -18.80
C GLY A 682 31.15 16.64 -17.44
N ILE A 683 30.94 15.36 -17.12
CA ILE A 683 31.13 14.76 -15.79
C ILE A 683 32.54 15.00 -15.22
N SER A 684 33.58 14.94 -16.05
CA SER A 684 34.97 15.16 -15.65
C SER A 684 35.28 16.62 -15.26
N GLY A 685 34.64 17.60 -15.91
CA GLY A 685 34.75 19.02 -15.56
C GLY A 685 34.04 19.34 -14.26
N ALA A 686 32.80 18.86 -14.11
CA ALA A 686 32.01 19.00 -12.88
C ALA A 686 32.72 18.39 -11.67
N SER A 687 33.20 17.14 -11.79
CA SER A 687 33.88 16.43 -10.69
C SER A 687 35.21 17.07 -10.27
N ALA A 688 35.95 17.68 -11.21
CA ALA A 688 37.15 18.45 -10.89
C ALA A 688 36.83 19.71 -10.09
N LEU A 689 35.83 20.50 -10.54
CA LEU A 689 35.42 21.74 -9.89
C LEU A 689 34.82 21.49 -8.49
N GLN A 690 33.96 20.47 -8.36
CA GLN A 690 33.43 20.02 -7.07
C GLN A 690 34.55 19.65 -6.09
N LYS A 691 35.64 19.03 -6.55
CA LYS A 691 36.76 18.65 -5.68
C LYS A 691 37.63 19.84 -5.28
N GLU A 692 37.77 20.84 -6.13
CA GLU A 692 38.42 22.12 -5.79
C GLU A 692 37.58 22.88 -4.75
N HIS A 693 36.27 23.00 -4.97
CA HIS A 693 35.36 23.71 -4.09
C HIS A 693 35.13 22.98 -2.74
N GLN A 694 35.20 21.64 -2.71
CA GLN A 694 35.24 20.87 -1.46
C GLN A 694 36.40 21.32 -0.55
N ALA A 695 37.59 21.58 -1.12
CA ALA A 695 38.73 22.07 -0.35
C ALA A 695 38.49 23.49 0.18
N ILE A 696 37.87 24.37 -0.61
CA ILE A 696 37.46 25.72 -0.18
C ILE A 696 36.45 25.64 0.98
N LEU A 697 35.47 24.73 0.92
CA LEU A 697 34.52 24.49 2.01
C LEU A 697 35.23 24.03 3.29
N CYS A 698 36.18 23.11 3.18
CA CYS A 698 36.98 22.62 4.31
C CYS A 698 37.83 23.72 4.96
N ASP A 699 38.49 24.56 4.16
CA ASP A 699 39.29 25.69 4.65
C ASP A 699 38.44 26.79 5.31
N LYS A 700 37.21 27.04 4.81
CA LYS A 700 36.27 28.03 5.36
C LYS A 700 35.47 27.55 6.57
N HIS A 701 35.12 26.26 6.63
CA HIS A 701 34.12 25.72 7.57
C HIS A 701 34.59 24.51 8.39
N GLY A 702 35.89 24.23 8.48
CA GLY A 702 36.46 23.15 9.30
C GLY A 702 36.05 23.16 10.79
N ASP A 703 35.65 24.32 11.32
CA ASP A 703 35.06 24.51 12.65
C ASP A 703 33.65 23.89 12.78
N TRP A 704 32.84 23.96 11.73
CA TRP A 704 31.49 23.39 11.65
C TRP A 704 31.55 21.92 11.22
N LEU A 705 32.33 21.61 10.18
CA LEU A 705 32.56 20.26 9.66
C LEU A 705 33.15 19.32 10.72
N GLY A 706 33.95 19.84 11.66
CA GLY A 706 34.46 19.08 12.81
C GLY A 706 33.37 18.44 13.69
N ASN A 707 32.12 18.92 13.62
CA ASN A 707 30.97 18.35 14.35
C ASN A 707 30.12 17.39 13.50
N GLN A 708 30.41 17.28 12.21
CA GLN A 708 29.67 16.41 11.29
C GLN A 708 30.14 14.95 11.36
N PHE A 709 29.30 14.07 10.84
CA PHE A 709 29.59 12.63 10.78
C PHE A 709 30.71 12.35 9.77
N VAL A 710 31.49 11.30 10.03
CA VAL A 710 32.38 10.69 9.03
C VAL A 710 31.50 10.03 7.96
N SER A 711 31.92 10.12 6.68
CA SER A 711 31.26 9.45 5.56
C SER A 711 31.34 7.91 5.69
N ASP A 712 30.37 7.33 6.40
CA ASP A 712 30.10 5.90 6.53
C ASP A 712 28.61 5.66 6.16
N PRO A 713 28.26 4.70 5.28
CA PRO A 713 26.88 4.35 4.99
C PRO A 713 26.00 4.09 6.24
N LYS A 714 26.58 3.60 7.34
CA LYS A 714 25.89 3.38 8.62
C LYS A 714 25.51 4.68 9.33
N ALA A 715 26.20 5.78 9.04
CA ALA A 715 25.92 7.09 9.62
C ALA A 715 24.76 7.81 8.91
N ILE A 716 24.36 7.41 7.69
CA ILE A 716 23.35 8.11 6.87
C ILE A 716 22.03 8.33 7.63
N THR A 717 21.51 7.31 8.32
CA THR A 717 20.25 7.41 9.10
C THR A 717 20.32 8.46 10.22
N SER A 718 21.51 8.74 10.74
CA SER A 718 21.78 9.76 11.77
C SER A 718 22.20 11.11 11.21
N ALA A 719 22.83 11.14 10.02
CA ALA A 719 23.33 12.34 9.36
C ALA A 719 22.28 13.05 8.49
N ARG A 720 21.24 12.32 8.02
CA ARG A 720 20.11 12.86 7.25
C ARG A 720 19.30 13.96 7.97
N THR A 721 19.48 14.11 9.28
CA THR A 721 18.85 15.13 10.11
C THR A 721 19.95 15.95 10.78
N ALA A 722 20.00 17.25 10.52
CA ALA A 722 21.09 18.11 11.01
C ALA A 722 20.96 18.45 12.52
N ASN A 723 19.72 18.51 13.04
CA ASN A 723 19.50 18.68 14.47
C ASN A 723 20.08 17.47 15.24
N ARG A 724 20.46 17.69 16.50
CA ARG A 724 21.04 16.65 17.38
C ARG A 724 20.09 16.28 18.53
N CYS A 725 18.79 16.35 18.27
CA CYS A 725 17.73 15.96 19.20
C CYS A 725 17.70 14.42 19.39
N PRO A 726 17.33 13.91 20.57
CA PRO A 726 17.14 12.48 20.78
C PRO A 726 16.07 11.89 19.85
N ASN A 727 16.35 10.71 19.31
CA ASN A 727 15.41 9.97 18.47
C ASN A 727 14.50 9.09 19.33
N VAL A 728 13.19 9.20 19.11
CA VAL A 728 12.13 8.46 19.81
C VAL A 728 11.37 7.60 18.80
N LEU A 729 11.34 6.29 19.04
CA LEU A 729 10.42 5.40 18.34
C LEU A 729 9.10 5.35 19.11
N VAL A 730 7.96 5.43 18.40
CA VAL A 730 6.63 5.26 18.98
C VAL A 730 5.89 4.16 18.22
N ILE A 731 5.46 3.12 18.94
CA ILE A 731 4.76 1.96 18.39
C ILE A 731 3.31 1.97 18.89
N ASP A 732 2.34 1.89 17.98
CA ASP A 732 0.89 1.69 18.26
C ASP A 732 0.27 0.87 17.10
N ASP A 733 -1.00 0.52 17.18
CA ASP A 733 -1.70 -0.34 16.22
C ASP A 733 -1.64 0.16 14.77
N ARG A 734 -1.82 1.47 14.57
CA ARG A 734 -1.98 2.13 13.26
C ARG A 734 -1.85 3.65 13.37
N VAL A 735 -1.78 4.36 12.24
CA VAL A 735 -1.86 5.84 12.23
C VAL A 735 -3.13 6.29 12.96
N PRO A 736 -3.02 7.09 14.03
CA PRO A 736 -4.11 7.22 15.00
C PRO A 736 -5.09 8.33 14.63
N HIS A 737 -5.80 8.22 13.50
CA HIS A 737 -6.80 9.22 13.12
C HIS A 737 -7.82 9.41 14.26
N PRO A 738 -8.03 10.63 14.80
CA PRO A 738 -8.94 10.85 15.94
C PRO A 738 -10.36 10.35 15.67
N SER A 739 -10.76 10.39 14.40
CA SER A 739 -12.03 9.93 13.85
C SER A 739 -12.26 8.39 13.93
N LEU A 740 -11.32 7.62 14.48
CA LEU A 740 -11.47 6.20 14.84
C LEU A 740 -11.97 5.97 16.28
N GLY A 741 -11.90 6.97 17.17
CA GLY A 741 -12.24 6.80 18.59
C GLY A 741 -11.24 5.90 19.34
N SER A 742 -11.69 5.11 20.32
CA SER A 742 -10.95 4.00 20.95
C SER A 742 -9.46 4.28 21.30
N GLY A 743 -9.21 5.41 21.96
CA GLY A 743 -7.87 5.86 22.37
C GLY A 743 -7.08 6.63 21.30
N TYR A 744 -7.40 6.47 20.01
CA TYR A 744 -6.68 7.13 18.91
C TYR A 744 -6.64 8.68 18.98
N PRO A 745 -7.70 9.41 19.43
CA PRO A 745 -7.57 10.85 19.70
C PRO A 745 -6.43 11.21 20.66
N ARG A 746 -6.24 10.42 21.72
CA ARG A 746 -5.14 10.63 22.67
C ARG A 746 -3.79 10.28 22.04
N ALA A 747 -3.70 9.20 21.26
CA ALA A 747 -2.47 8.83 20.57
C ALA A 747 -2.03 9.89 19.53
N ALA A 748 -2.97 10.48 18.79
CA ALA A 748 -2.69 11.64 17.94
C ALA A 748 -2.23 12.87 18.74
N HIS A 749 -2.94 13.21 19.83
CA HIS A 749 -2.54 14.32 20.69
C HIS A 749 -1.15 14.09 21.32
N LEU A 750 -0.80 12.85 21.68
CA LEU A 750 0.51 12.46 22.20
C LEU A 750 1.62 12.64 21.15
N LEU A 751 1.46 12.06 19.96
CA LEU A 751 2.42 12.19 18.86
C LEU A 751 2.62 13.65 18.44
N ASN A 752 1.54 14.41 18.29
CA ASN A 752 1.60 15.81 17.93
C ASN A 752 2.21 16.66 19.06
N ALA A 753 1.93 16.36 20.34
CA ALA A 753 2.58 17.04 21.46
C ALA A 753 4.09 16.74 21.55
N LEU A 754 4.50 15.48 21.31
CA LEU A 754 5.90 15.05 21.22
C LEU A 754 6.66 15.82 20.13
N SER A 755 6.04 16.07 18.97
CA SER A 755 6.63 16.85 17.88
C SER A 755 6.80 18.36 18.18
N ASN A 756 6.36 18.84 19.34
CA ASN A 756 6.61 20.19 19.83
C ASN A 756 7.72 20.25 20.90
N LEU A 757 8.41 19.14 21.16
CA LEU A 757 9.59 19.06 22.03
C LEU A 757 10.86 18.95 21.17
N ASP A 758 12.03 19.13 21.79
CA ASP A 758 13.35 18.96 21.16
C ASP A 758 13.67 17.47 20.90
N LEU A 759 12.82 16.76 20.14
CA LEU A 759 12.84 15.31 19.91
C LEU A 759 12.55 14.98 18.43
N ASN A 760 13.28 14.01 17.87
CA ASN A 760 12.97 13.46 16.54
C ASN A 760 12.04 12.24 16.70
N ILE A 761 10.84 12.29 16.12
CA ILE A 761 9.82 11.24 16.32
C ILE A 761 9.70 10.34 15.08
N THR A 762 9.93 9.04 15.25
CA THR A 762 9.54 8.00 14.28
C THR A 762 8.33 7.24 14.81
N PHE A 763 7.24 7.20 14.05
CA PHE A 763 6.04 6.42 14.36
C PHE A 763 5.99 5.11 13.54
N TYR A 764 5.68 4.01 14.21
CA TYR A 764 5.65 2.66 13.65
C TYR A 764 4.27 2.01 13.88
N PRO A 765 3.38 1.98 12.87
CA PRO A 765 2.11 1.26 12.94
C PRO A 765 2.31 -0.27 12.87
N LEU A 766 2.02 -0.98 13.96
CA LEU A 766 2.40 -2.40 14.12
C LEU A 766 1.39 -3.39 13.53
N GLN A 767 0.08 -3.18 13.74
CA GLN A 767 -0.96 -4.13 13.34
C GLN A 767 -1.59 -3.79 11.98
N PHE A 768 -1.81 -2.51 11.69
CA PHE A 768 -2.37 -2.05 10.42
C PHE A 768 -1.41 -1.02 9.79
N PRO A 769 -0.33 -1.48 9.14
CA PRO A 769 0.75 -0.60 8.64
C PRO A 769 0.40 0.16 7.36
N VAL A 770 -0.85 0.09 6.89
CA VAL A 770 -1.31 0.70 5.63
C VAL A 770 -2.15 1.94 5.94
N ASP A 771 -1.76 3.06 5.36
CA ASP A 771 -2.45 4.36 5.40
C ASP A 771 -2.14 5.17 4.12
N ASP A 772 -2.86 6.27 3.90
CA ASP A 772 -2.70 7.21 2.79
C ASP A 772 -2.06 8.53 3.27
N TRP A 773 -0.98 8.97 2.63
CA TRP A 773 -0.20 10.15 3.07
C TRP A 773 -1.05 11.41 3.31
N PRO A 774 -1.98 11.82 2.42
CA PRO A 774 -2.96 12.86 2.69
C PRO A 774 -3.80 12.72 3.97
N GLU A 775 -4.22 11.52 4.41
CA GLU A 775 -4.93 11.32 5.69
C GLU A 775 -3.94 11.24 6.87
N THR A 776 -2.73 10.70 6.67
CA THR A 776 -1.63 10.75 7.64
C THR A 776 -1.32 12.20 8.02
N TYR A 777 -1.10 13.09 7.04
CA TYR A 777 -0.79 14.52 7.28
C TYR A 777 -1.98 15.35 7.83
N ARG A 778 -3.22 14.87 7.73
CA ARG A 778 -4.38 15.47 8.45
C ARG A 778 -4.40 15.11 9.93
N SER A 779 -3.71 14.04 10.31
CA SER A 779 -3.79 13.41 11.64
C SER A 779 -2.54 13.66 12.48
N LEU A 780 -1.36 13.67 11.83
CA LEU A 780 -0.05 13.80 12.43
C LEU A 780 0.70 15.00 11.86
N ASN A 781 1.53 15.64 12.69
CA ASN A 781 2.45 16.68 12.27
C ASN A 781 3.40 16.12 11.19
N LYS A 782 3.55 16.87 10.09
CA LYS A 782 4.47 16.57 8.98
C LYS A 782 5.93 16.33 9.41
N GLY A 783 6.33 16.78 10.60
CA GLY A 783 7.66 16.49 11.18
C GLY A 783 7.87 15.07 11.73
N ILE A 784 6.86 14.20 11.69
CA ILE A 784 6.92 12.83 12.22
C ILE A 784 7.22 11.84 11.09
N GLU A 785 8.28 11.04 11.23
CA GLU A 785 8.61 9.97 10.28
C GLU A 785 7.68 8.77 10.46
N VAL A 786 6.84 8.44 9.48
CA VAL A 786 5.86 7.33 9.59
C VAL A 786 6.29 6.11 8.77
N ILE A 787 6.47 4.97 9.44
CA ILE A 787 6.99 3.73 8.83
C ILE A 787 5.85 2.82 8.36
N LEU A 788 5.24 3.18 7.22
CA LEU A 788 4.19 2.39 6.58
C LEU A 788 4.70 1.04 6.01
N GLN A 789 3.76 0.18 5.63
CA GLN A 789 3.92 -1.12 4.95
C GLN A 789 4.71 -2.23 5.67
N LYS A 790 5.41 -1.95 6.78
CA LYS A 790 6.24 -2.96 7.48
C LYS A 790 5.51 -3.82 8.52
N GLY A 791 4.72 -3.21 9.40
CA GLY A 791 3.92 -3.92 10.42
C GLY A 791 4.69 -4.90 11.30
N HIS A 792 4.01 -5.92 11.82
CA HIS A 792 4.59 -6.94 12.70
C HIS A 792 5.82 -7.63 12.09
N LEU A 793 5.71 -8.13 10.85
CA LEU A 793 6.79 -8.90 10.18
C LEU A 793 8.05 -8.07 9.91
N GLY A 794 7.91 -6.76 9.69
CA GLY A 794 9.03 -5.86 9.42
C GLY A 794 9.68 -5.22 10.65
N LEU A 795 9.16 -5.45 11.87
CA LEU A 795 9.62 -4.73 13.07
C LEU A 795 11.05 -5.11 13.46
N GLN A 796 11.39 -6.40 13.42
CA GLN A 796 12.74 -6.87 13.77
C GLN A 796 13.79 -6.26 12.83
N SER A 797 13.63 -6.44 11.51
CA SER A 797 14.59 -5.92 10.52
C SER A 797 14.65 -4.38 10.48
N PHE A 798 13.55 -3.70 10.84
CA PHE A 798 13.56 -2.26 11.08
C PHE A 798 14.45 -1.88 12.28
N LEU A 799 14.30 -2.55 13.43
CA LEU A 799 15.14 -2.31 14.61
C LEU A 799 16.62 -2.67 14.34
N GLU A 800 16.91 -3.79 13.67
CA GLU A 800 18.25 -4.15 13.22
C GLU A 800 18.89 -3.05 12.35
N SER A 801 18.13 -2.52 11.37
CA SER A 801 18.60 -1.43 10.49
C SER A 801 18.83 -0.09 11.21
N ARG A 802 18.36 0.05 12.46
CA ARG A 802 18.44 1.26 13.29
C ARG A 802 19.04 0.97 14.68
N LYS A 803 19.86 -0.08 14.78
CA LYS A 803 20.46 -0.54 16.04
C LYS A 803 21.31 0.57 16.69
N GLY A 804 20.85 1.09 17.83
CA GLY A 804 21.46 2.22 18.54
C GLY A 804 21.10 3.64 18.03
N PHE A 805 20.19 3.77 17.06
CA PHE A 805 19.71 5.07 16.58
C PHE A 805 18.77 5.77 17.58
N PHE A 806 17.87 4.99 18.20
CA PHE A 806 16.88 5.48 19.17
C PHE A 806 17.46 5.60 20.58
N GLN A 807 17.04 6.64 21.32
CA GLN A 807 17.37 6.84 22.74
C GLN A 807 16.17 6.46 23.64
N TYR A 808 14.96 6.51 23.10
CA TYR A 808 13.72 6.15 23.78
C TYR A 808 12.83 5.35 22.84
N ILE A 809 12.10 4.35 23.36
CA ILE A 809 11.09 3.61 22.63
C ILE A 809 9.80 3.62 23.43
N ILE A 810 8.75 4.24 22.90
CA ILE A 810 7.40 4.23 23.46
C ILE A 810 6.62 3.09 22.79
N VAL A 811 6.07 2.17 23.57
CA VAL A 811 5.20 1.09 23.07
C VAL A 811 3.82 1.24 23.68
N SER A 812 2.81 1.36 22.83
CA SER A 812 1.44 1.69 23.22
C SER A 812 0.54 0.45 23.16
N ARG A 813 -0.27 0.24 24.21
CA ARG A 813 -1.23 -0.87 24.40
C ARG A 813 -0.59 -2.24 24.69
N VAL A 814 -1.30 -3.03 25.49
CA VAL A 814 -0.81 -4.28 26.10
C VAL A 814 -0.37 -5.34 25.08
N HIS A 815 -1.06 -5.50 23.95
CA HIS A 815 -0.74 -6.50 22.92
C HIS A 815 0.49 -6.14 22.09
N ASN A 816 0.72 -4.85 21.80
CA ASN A 816 1.94 -4.40 21.14
C ASN A 816 3.15 -4.55 22.07
N MET A 817 2.96 -4.30 23.37
CA MET A 817 3.98 -4.57 24.39
C MET A 817 4.30 -6.06 24.54
N SER A 818 3.32 -6.97 24.36
CA SER A 818 3.58 -8.41 24.28
C SER A 818 4.54 -8.75 23.12
N ILE A 819 4.21 -8.31 21.90
CA ILE A 819 5.03 -8.52 20.70
C ILE A 819 6.44 -7.96 20.89
N PHE A 820 6.56 -6.75 21.45
CA PHE A 820 7.84 -6.09 21.68
C PHE A 820 8.69 -6.82 22.73
N LYS A 821 8.07 -7.30 23.83
CA LYS A 821 8.72 -8.13 24.85
C LYS A 821 9.24 -9.44 24.27
N GLU A 822 8.45 -10.14 23.45
CA GLU A 822 8.87 -11.38 22.76
C GLU A 822 10.09 -11.16 21.85
N LEU A 823 10.16 -10.03 21.13
CA LEU A 823 11.33 -9.65 20.32
C LEU A 823 12.57 -9.31 21.18
N MET A 824 12.39 -8.61 22.31
CA MET A 824 13.48 -8.32 23.24
C MET A 824 14.00 -9.58 23.96
N GLU A 825 13.14 -10.55 24.27
CA GLU A 825 13.53 -11.84 24.84
C GLU A 825 14.27 -12.72 23.83
N ALA A 826 14.02 -12.56 22.53
CA ALA A 826 14.74 -13.24 21.46
C ALA A 826 16.12 -12.61 21.15
N GLU A 827 16.21 -11.28 21.05
CA GLU A 827 17.48 -10.57 20.90
C GLU A 827 17.51 -9.23 21.64
N GLU A 828 17.90 -9.27 22.93
CA GLU A 828 18.07 -8.13 23.83
C GLU A 828 18.85 -6.96 23.21
N THR A 829 19.83 -7.25 22.34
CA THR A 829 20.71 -6.22 21.76
C THR A 829 20.04 -5.34 20.70
N LEU A 830 18.84 -5.68 20.19
CA LEU A 830 18.12 -4.91 19.16
C LEU A 830 17.87 -3.46 19.57
N VAL A 831 17.44 -3.24 20.82
CA VAL A 831 17.11 -1.91 21.36
C VAL A 831 18.33 -1.14 21.89
N GLY A 832 19.49 -1.79 22.00
CA GLY A 832 20.73 -1.20 22.50
C GLY A 832 20.58 -0.67 23.93
N ASN A 833 20.74 0.64 24.11
CA ASN A 833 20.61 1.33 25.41
C ASN A 833 19.36 2.24 25.46
N ALA A 834 18.34 2.00 24.63
CA ALA A 834 17.16 2.86 24.58
C ALA A 834 16.26 2.66 25.81
N LYS A 835 15.81 3.77 26.43
CA LYS A 835 14.87 3.78 27.56
C LYS A 835 13.48 3.34 27.07
N ILE A 836 12.94 2.27 27.63
CA ILE A 836 11.65 1.69 27.22
C ILE A 836 10.52 2.34 28.03
N ILE A 837 9.51 2.86 27.34
CA ILE A 837 8.35 3.53 27.93
C ILE A 837 7.09 2.78 27.48
N TYR A 838 6.33 2.23 28.42
CA TYR A 838 5.06 1.55 28.11
C TYR A 838 3.88 2.50 28.32
N ASP A 839 3.17 2.83 27.24
CA ASP A 839 1.90 3.56 27.32
C ASP A 839 0.73 2.58 27.40
N ALA A 840 0.16 2.42 28.60
CA ALA A 840 -0.85 1.41 28.85
C ALA A 840 -2.17 1.68 28.11
N GLU A 841 -2.47 2.95 27.79
CA GLU A 841 -3.75 3.49 27.26
C GLU A 841 -4.96 3.27 28.18
N ALA A 842 -5.23 2.04 28.60
CA ALA A 842 -6.25 1.66 29.59
C ALA A 842 -5.93 0.29 30.18
N LEU A 843 -6.08 0.11 31.50
CA LEU A 843 -5.77 -1.18 32.15
C LEU A 843 -6.86 -2.23 31.83
N THR A 844 -6.52 -3.18 30.95
CA THR A 844 -7.47 -4.09 30.28
C THR A 844 -8.08 -5.13 31.21
N ALA A 845 -7.32 -5.65 32.19
CA ALA A 845 -7.81 -6.59 33.19
C ALA A 845 -9.03 -6.05 33.96
N SER A 846 -9.01 -4.76 34.33
CA SER A 846 -10.16 -4.13 35.01
C SER A 846 -11.43 -4.13 34.15
N ARG A 847 -11.31 -3.84 32.86
CA ARG A 847 -12.42 -3.88 31.90
C ARG A 847 -12.95 -5.30 31.68
N GLU A 848 -12.06 -6.29 31.59
CA GLU A 848 -12.40 -7.72 31.47
C GLU A 848 -13.21 -8.22 32.67
N ILE A 849 -12.74 -7.89 33.88
CA ILE A 849 -13.37 -8.28 35.14
C ILE A 849 -14.77 -7.64 35.29
N MET A 850 -14.93 -6.36 34.92
CA MET A 850 -16.24 -5.70 34.91
C MET A 850 -17.20 -6.35 33.90
N ARG A 851 -16.73 -6.65 32.68
CA ARG A 851 -17.53 -7.31 31.63
C ARG A 851 -18.05 -8.67 32.08
N LYS A 852 -17.20 -9.52 32.65
CA LYS A 852 -17.58 -10.85 33.18
C LYS A 852 -18.63 -10.72 34.29
N LYS A 853 -18.43 -9.80 35.24
CA LYS A 853 -19.39 -9.53 36.33
C LYS A 853 -20.75 -9.02 35.82
N LEU A 854 -20.76 -8.12 34.84
CA LEU A 854 -21.99 -7.60 34.22
C LEU A 854 -22.79 -8.71 33.51
N ASN A 855 -22.10 -9.63 32.83
CA ASN A 855 -22.67 -10.79 32.16
C ASN A 855 -23.05 -11.94 33.12
N GLN A 856 -23.04 -11.71 34.44
CA GLN A 856 -23.33 -12.68 35.50
C GLN A 856 -22.43 -13.94 35.46
N GLN A 857 -21.24 -13.84 34.85
CA GLN A 857 -20.26 -14.91 34.81
C GLN A 857 -19.50 -14.98 36.13
N LEU A 858 -19.38 -16.17 36.71
CA LEU A 858 -18.58 -16.41 37.90
C LEU A 858 -17.10 -16.32 37.54
N ILE A 859 -16.46 -15.23 37.94
CA ILE A 859 -15.01 -15.02 37.87
C ILE A 859 -14.39 -15.27 39.25
N SER A 860 -13.34 -16.08 39.33
CA SER A 860 -12.71 -16.41 40.62
C SER A 860 -11.76 -15.30 41.11
N GLU A 861 -11.39 -15.32 42.39
CA GLU A 861 -10.34 -14.41 42.93
C GLU A 861 -8.97 -14.72 42.30
N GLN A 862 -8.68 -16.01 42.04
CA GLN A 862 -7.48 -16.44 41.33
C GLN A 862 -7.47 -15.88 39.90
N GLU A 863 -8.55 -16.08 39.13
CA GLU A 863 -8.65 -15.60 37.75
C GLU A 863 -8.59 -14.07 37.62
N GLN A 864 -9.11 -13.33 38.61
CA GLN A 864 -8.90 -11.87 38.70
C GLN A 864 -7.42 -11.55 38.92
N THR A 865 -6.74 -12.26 39.82
CA THR A 865 -5.30 -12.10 40.08
C THR A 865 -4.46 -12.44 38.85
N ASP A 866 -4.80 -13.52 38.14
CA ASP A 866 -4.09 -13.99 36.94
C ASP A 866 -4.19 -12.97 35.79
N LEU A 867 -5.37 -12.34 35.61
CA LEU A 867 -5.57 -11.27 34.63
C LEU A 867 -4.69 -10.05 34.90
N PHE A 868 -4.64 -9.58 36.16
CA PHE A 868 -3.74 -8.49 36.55
C PHE A 868 -2.27 -8.90 36.39
N ALA A 869 -1.86 -10.07 36.90
CA ALA A 869 -0.47 -10.53 36.82
C ALA A 869 0.06 -10.58 35.38
N ASN A 870 -0.74 -11.10 34.45
CA ASN A 870 -0.41 -11.17 33.03
C ASN A 870 -0.24 -9.79 32.35
N GLU A 871 -0.98 -8.78 32.79
CA GLU A 871 -0.84 -7.39 32.29
C GLU A 871 0.34 -6.65 32.96
N ILE A 872 0.58 -6.89 34.25
CA ILE A 872 1.69 -6.32 35.01
C ILE A 872 3.04 -6.88 34.54
N GLU A 873 3.13 -8.16 34.15
CA GLU A 873 4.36 -8.76 33.62
C GLU A 873 4.89 -8.02 32.37
N LYS A 874 3.99 -7.54 31.50
CA LYS A 874 4.33 -6.78 30.29
C LYS A 874 4.78 -5.36 30.63
N ALA A 875 4.12 -4.74 31.60
CA ALA A 875 4.49 -3.41 32.10
C ALA A 875 5.86 -3.42 32.81
N ALA A 876 6.24 -4.54 33.45
CA ALA A 876 7.51 -4.70 34.16
C ALA A 876 8.76 -4.75 33.25
N THR A 877 8.58 -4.87 31.92
CA THR A 877 9.67 -4.80 30.93
C THR A 877 10.06 -3.35 30.58
N ALA A 878 9.29 -2.34 31.00
CA ALA A 878 9.56 -0.93 30.70
C ALA A 878 10.24 -0.18 31.87
N ASP A 879 11.15 0.74 31.55
CA ASP A 879 11.77 1.66 32.53
C ASP A 879 10.76 2.64 33.13
N VAL A 880 9.76 3.05 32.34
CA VAL A 880 8.67 3.95 32.73
C VAL A 880 7.35 3.39 32.22
N VAL A 881 6.34 3.37 33.09
CA VAL A 881 4.95 3.12 32.68
C VAL A 881 4.18 4.44 32.65
N ILE A 882 3.34 4.62 31.63
CA ILE A 882 2.34 5.68 31.57
C ILE A 882 0.98 5.05 31.85
N ALA A 883 0.32 5.51 32.91
CA ALA A 883 -1.12 5.34 33.10
C ALA A 883 -1.86 6.61 32.70
N VAL A 884 -3.10 6.49 32.24
CA VAL A 884 -3.91 7.66 31.90
C VAL A 884 -4.60 8.27 33.12
N SER A 885 -4.99 7.45 34.10
CA SER A 885 -5.62 7.92 35.35
C SER A 885 -4.76 7.69 36.60
N LYS A 886 -5.01 8.48 37.65
CA LYS A 886 -4.40 8.28 38.97
C LYS A 886 -4.72 6.89 39.54
N LYS A 887 -5.98 6.47 39.44
CA LYS A 887 -6.48 5.18 39.92
C LYS A 887 -5.78 3.99 39.25
N GLU A 888 -5.52 4.06 37.94
CA GLU A 888 -4.69 3.04 37.28
C GLU A 888 -3.24 3.09 37.75
N SER A 889 -2.68 4.29 37.98
CA SER A 889 -1.32 4.40 38.53
C SER A 889 -1.17 3.84 39.94
N GLU A 890 -2.23 3.93 40.76
CA GLU A 890 -2.31 3.32 42.09
C GLU A 890 -2.38 1.79 41.96
N THR A 891 -3.26 1.26 41.09
CA THR A 891 -3.34 -0.18 40.78
C THR A 891 -1.98 -0.76 40.34
N TYR A 892 -1.26 -0.08 39.45
CA TYR A 892 0.08 -0.48 39.01
C TYR A 892 1.10 -0.49 40.17
N ARG A 893 1.06 0.51 41.06
CA ARG A 893 1.92 0.58 42.26
C ARG A 893 1.62 -0.52 43.27
N GLU A 894 0.35 -0.85 43.50
CA GLU A 894 -0.07 -1.96 44.37
C GLU A 894 0.47 -3.31 43.90
N HIS A 895 0.67 -3.48 42.59
CA HIS A 895 1.26 -4.67 41.97
C HIS A 895 2.78 -4.56 41.72
N GLY A 896 3.45 -3.54 42.28
CA GLY A 896 4.91 -3.44 42.33
C GLY A 896 5.58 -2.57 41.27
N ILE A 897 4.83 -1.90 40.39
CA ILE A 897 5.40 -0.95 39.41
C ILE A 897 5.62 0.42 40.07
N GLU A 898 6.86 0.71 40.45
CA GLU A 898 7.20 1.97 41.15
C GLU A 898 7.29 3.19 40.23
N ASN A 899 7.93 3.06 39.07
CA ASN A 899 8.25 4.18 38.17
C ASN A 899 7.14 4.45 37.13
N ILE A 900 6.01 4.93 37.63
CA ILE A 900 4.85 5.28 36.82
C ILE A 900 4.65 6.80 36.73
N ARG A 901 4.09 7.27 35.61
CA ARG A 901 3.59 8.64 35.40
C ARG A 901 2.11 8.62 35.03
N VAL A 902 1.42 9.72 35.30
CA VAL A 902 0.01 9.91 34.92
C VAL A 902 -0.05 10.92 33.78
N LEU A 903 -0.26 10.44 32.55
CA LEU A 903 -0.40 11.28 31.36
C LEU A 903 -1.74 10.99 30.67
N GLY A 904 -2.73 11.80 31.03
CA GLY A 904 -4.11 11.74 30.52
C GLY A 904 -4.22 12.23 29.08
N HIS A 905 -4.93 13.33 28.84
CA HIS A 905 -5.03 13.99 27.54
C HIS A 905 -5.27 15.48 27.68
N THR A 906 -4.91 16.25 26.64
CA THR A 906 -5.25 17.68 26.53
C THR A 906 -6.50 17.89 25.68
N LEU A 907 -7.34 18.85 26.08
CA LEU A 907 -8.55 19.30 25.38
C LEU A 907 -8.75 20.81 25.60
N GLN A 908 -8.88 21.57 24.51
CA GLN A 908 -9.16 22.99 24.59
C GLN A 908 -10.67 23.24 24.78
N SER A 909 -11.04 23.98 25.83
CA SER A 909 -12.42 24.45 26.02
C SER A 909 -12.87 25.36 24.88
N SER A 910 -14.00 25.03 24.26
CA SER A 910 -14.58 25.73 23.10
C SER A 910 -16.12 25.65 23.16
N PRO A 911 -16.76 26.21 24.20
CA PRO A 911 -18.20 26.10 24.40
C PRO A 911 -18.99 26.76 23.27
N GLY A 912 -20.03 26.07 22.80
CA GLY A 912 -20.92 26.57 21.76
C GLY A 912 -21.79 27.75 22.22
N ASP A 913 -22.14 28.62 21.28
CA ASP A 913 -22.84 29.90 21.51
C ASP A 913 -24.34 29.79 21.83
N LYS A 914 -24.95 28.61 21.71
CA LYS A 914 -26.38 28.43 21.97
C LYS A 914 -26.71 28.35 23.46
N GLU A 915 -27.61 29.24 23.88
CA GLU A 915 -28.30 29.19 25.17
C GLU A 915 -29.19 27.94 25.34
N PHE A 916 -29.47 27.57 26.59
CA PHE A 916 -30.29 26.40 26.98
C PHE A 916 -31.60 26.25 26.19
N SER A 917 -32.32 27.35 25.96
CA SER A 917 -33.61 27.37 25.25
C SER A 917 -33.49 27.14 23.74
N ALA A 918 -32.30 27.25 23.16
CA ALA A 918 -32.01 27.03 21.74
C ALA A 918 -31.38 25.65 21.46
N ARG A 919 -31.28 24.80 22.49
CA ARG A 919 -30.74 23.44 22.45
C ARG A 919 -31.85 22.41 22.66
N GLU A 920 -31.80 21.25 22.00
CA GLU A 920 -32.79 20.18 22.15
C GLU A 920 -32.22 18.76 21.99
N GLY A 921 -32.99 17.76 22.42
CA GLY A 921 -32.60 16.35 22.34
C GLY A 921 -31.42 15.94 23.22
N ILE A 922 -31.08 14.65 23.11
CA ILE A 922 -30.02 13.95 23.84
C ILE A 922 -28.95 13.49 22.84
N LEU A 923 -27.67 13.58 23.21
CA LEU A 923 -26.53 13.21 22.36
C LEU A 923 -25.70 12.08 22.98
N PHE A 924 -25.35 11.09 22.15
CA PHE A 924 -24.30 10.11 22.41
C PHE A 924 -23.24 10.18 21.30
N VAL A 925 -21.96 10.09 21.68
CA VAL A 925 -20.82 10.02 20.74
C VAL A 925 -19.93 8.83 21.10
N GLY A 926 -19.56 8.03 20.10
CA GLY A 926 -18.56 6.97 20.22
C GLY A 926 -18.53 6.00 19.03
N ALA A 927 -17.42 5.28 18.84
CA ALA A 927 -17.34 4.20 17.85
C ALA A 927 -18.32 3.06 18.19
N LEU A 928 -19.03 2.53 17.19
CA LEU A 928 -20.15 1.59 17.35
C LEU A 928 -20.03 0.37 16.41
N ARG A 929 -18.79 -0.08 16.21
CA ARG A 929 -18.40 -1.18 15.33
C ARG A 929 -18.61 -2.55 15.96
N ASP A 930 -18.03 -2.76 17.14
CA ASP A 930 -17.75 -4.10 17.65
C ASP A 930 -18.81 -4.57 18.64
N GLU A 931 -19.32 -5.79 18.44
CA GLU A 931 -20.28 -6.41 19.36
C GLU A 931 -19.68 -6.62 20.76
N GLY A 932 -20.48 -6.36 21.79
CA GLY A 932 -20.02 -6.41 23.18
C GLY A 932 -18.95 -5.37 23.53
N SER A 933 -18.73 -4.35 22.70
CA SER A 933 -17.92 -3.18 23.07
C SER A 933 -18.65 -2.29 24.09
N PRO A 934 -17.93 -1.54 24.94
CA PRO A 934 -18.54 -0.64 25.91
C PRO A 934 -19.54 0.35 25.33
N ASN A 935 -19.31 0.88 24.13
CA ASN A 935 -20.20 1.87 23.50
C ASN A 935 -21.49 1.24 22.96
N VAL A 936 -21.40 0.09 22.27
CA VAL A 936 -22.56 -0.66 21.75
C VAL A 936 -23.43 -1.13 22.92
N ASP A 937 -22.79 -1.66 23.98
CA ASP A 937 -23.45 -2.02 25.23
C ASP A 937 -24.16 -0.82 25.91
N SER A 938 -23.48 0.34 25.98
CA SER A 938 -24.03 1.57 26.56
C SER A 938 -25.32 1.99 25.86
N ILE A 939 -25.29 2.06 24.52
CA ILE A 939 -26.37 2.67 23.75
C ILE A 939 -27.56 1.71 23.60
N LEU A 940 -27.33 0.39 23.49
CA LEU A 940 -28.37 -0.63 23.58
C LEU A 940 -29.08 -0.58 24.94
N TRP A 941 -28.32 -0.56 26.03
CA TRP A 941 -28.91 -0.49 27.37
C TRP A 941 -29.75 0.77 27.56
N PHE A 942 -29.27 1.92 27.08
CA PHE A 942 -30.00 3.18 27.14
C PHE A 942 -31.30 3.13 26.33
N ILE A 943 -31.25 2.72 25.05
CA ILE A 943 -32.42 2.68 24.16
C ILE A 943 -33.50 1.71 24.67
N VAL A 944 -33.10 0.58 25.24
CA VAL A 944 -34.03 -0.46 25.72
C VAL A 944 -34.58 -0.17 27.12
N ASN A 945 -33.76 0.35 28.04
CA ASN A 945 -34.11 0.40 29.48
C ASN A 945 -34.34 1.83 30.01
N VAL A 946 -33.73 2.85 29.41
CA VAL A 946 -33.72 4.23 29.94
C VAL A 946 -34.61 5.15 29.12
N LEU A 947 -34.44 5.14 27.79
CA LEU A 947 -35.21 5.98 26.87
C LEU A 947 -36.74 5.78 27.02
N PRO A 948 -37.31 4.57 27.21
CA PRO A 948 -38.75 4.36 27.44
C PRO A 948 -39.27 4.86 28.80
N LEU A 949 -38.40 5.39 29.66
CA LEU A 949 -38.76 6.11 30.88
C LEU A 949 -38.72 7.62 30.64
N ILE A 950 -37.74 8.12 29.87
CA ILE A 950 -37.66 9.52 29.45
C ILE A 950 -38.84 9.88 28.51
N GLU A 951 -39.20 8.99 27.58
CA GLU A 951 -40.34 9.14 26.64
C GLU A 951 -41.70 9.35 27.34
N LYS A 952 -41.84 8.92 28.61
CA LYS A 952 -43.07 9.13 29.40
C LYS A 952 -43.15 10.54 30.00
N GLU A 953 -42.00 11.17 30.23
CA GLU A 953 -41.88 12.52 30.78
C GLU A 953 -41.71 13.58 29.69
N ILE A 954 -41.10 13.22 28.56
CA ILE A 954 -40.79 14.10 27.43
C ILE A 954 -41.12 13.33 26.15
N PRO A 955 -42.39 13.36 25.67
CA PRO A 955 -42.83 12.53 24.54
C PRO A 955 -42.09 12.81 23.24
N ASP A 956 -41.76 14.08 22.98
CA ASP A 956 -41.10 14.54 21.75
C ASP A 956 -39.56 14.50 21.85
N ILE A 957 -38.99 13.64 22.71
CA ILE A 957 -37.53 13.58 22.93
C ILE A 957 -36.81 12.81 21.82
N ASN A 958 -35.89 13.50 21.13
CA ASN A 958 -34.99 12.90 20.15
C ASN A 958 -33.65 12.48 20.79
N LEU A 959 -33.14 11.32 20.39
CA LEU A 959 -31.80 10.82 20.69
C LEU A 959 -30.95 10.83 19.41
N TYR A 960 -29.86 11.58 19.42
CA TYR A 960 -28.86 11.65 18.35
C TYR A 960 -27.64 10.81 18.72
N ILE A 961 -27.20 9.98 17.79
CA ILE A 961 -26.10 9.02 17.98
C ILE A 961 -25.07 9.26 16.88
N VAL A 962 -23.90 9.74 17.27
CA VAL A 962 -22.75 9.93 16.37
C VAL A 962 -21.75 8.79 16.59
N GLY A 963 -21.41 8.12 15.50
CA GLY A 963 -20.73 6.83 15.49
C GLY A 963 -21.16 6.02 14.26
N ASP A 964 -20.26 5.17 13.77
CA ASP A 964 -20.54 4.26 12.68
C ASP A 964 -21.35 3.06 13.14
N LYS A 965 -22.54 2.87 12.55
CA LYS A 965 -23.52 1.82 12.90
C LYS A 965 -23.09 0.44 12.37
N GLY A 966 -21.91 -0.03 12.77
CA GLY A 966 -21.30 -1.28 12.30
C GLY A 966 -21.81 -2.53 13.02
N ALA A 967 -22.11 -2.43 14.32
CA ALA A 967 -22.61 -3.56 15.11
C ALA A 967 -24.00 -4.02 14.63
N GLN A 968 -24.16 -5.32 14.38
CA GLN A 968 -25.37 -5.96 13.89
C GLN A 968 -26.55 -5.81 14.87
N SER A 969 -26.26 -5.82 16.18
CA SER A 969 -27.23 -5.59 17.27
C SER A 969 -27.84 -4.19 17.23
N LEU A 970 -27.20 -3.22 16.58
CA LEU A 970 -27.77 -1.89 16.34
C LEU A 970 -28.64 -1.86 15.08
N ALA A 971 -28.41 -2.74 14.10
CA ALA A 971 -29.09 -2.73 12.82
C ALA A 971 -30.62 -2.79 12.97
N SER A 972 -31.10 -3.65 13.86
CA SER A 972 -32.52 -3.89 14.20
C SER A 972 -33.21 -2.79 15.01
N ILE A 973 -32.52 -1.69 15.34
CA ILE A 973 -33.12 -0.57 16.08
C ILE A 973 -33.94 0.29 15.12
N GLU A 974 -35.26 0.03 15.09
CA GLU A 974 -36.26 0.84 14.40
C GLU A 974 -37.06 1.69 15.42
N LYS A 975 -36.59 2.92 15.67
CA LYS A 975 -37.31 3.94 16.45
C LYS A 975 -37.26 5.29 15.75
N THR A 976 -38.42 5.93 15.59
CA THR A 976 -38.56 7.22 14.88
C THR A 976 -37.86 8.40 15.57
N ASN A 977 -37.63 8.31 16.88
CA ASN A 977 -36.94 9.32 17.68
C ASN A 977 -35.47 8.99 17.98
N VAL A 978 -34.89 7.98 17.33
CA VAL A 978 -33.48 7.58 17.48
C VAL A 978 -32.76 7.75 16.14
N SER A 979 -31.93 8.78 16.04
CA SER A 979 -31.21 9.16 14.83
C SER A 979 -29.74 8.75 14.90
N PHE A 980 -29.35 7.72 14.13
CA PHE A 980 -27.95 7.40 13.87
C PHE A 980 -27.42 8.34 12.77
N LEU A 981 -26.49 9.22 13.12
CA LEU A 981 -25.93 10.24 12.22
C LEU A 981 -24.66 9.77 11.48
N GLY A 982 -24.14 8.59 11.79
CA GLY A 982 -22.89 8.07 11.24
C GLY A 982 -21.65 8.75 11.83
N ARG A 983 -20.52 8.67 11.12
CA ARG A 983 -19.30 9.44 11.42
C ARG A 983 -19.46 10.85 10.83
N LEU A 984 -19.33 11.86 11.67
CA LEU A 984 -19.31 13.28 11.27
C LEU A 984 -17.87 13.80 11.28
N GLU A 985 -17.52 14.67 10.33
CA GLU A 985 -16.19 15.32 10.28
C GLU A 985 -16.03 16.41 11.34
N ASN A 986 -17.13 17.03 11.77
CA ASN A 986 -17.13 18.12 12.74
C ASN A 986 -18.24 17.91 13.78
N LEU A 987 -17.84 17.74 15.05
CA LEU A 987 -18.77 17.53 16.16
C LEU A 987 -19.27 18.84 16.80
N LYS A 988 -18.66 19.99 16.49
CA LYS A 988 -18.99 21.26 17.18
C LYS A 988 -20.45 21.67 17.01
N GLU A 989 -21.02 21.46 15.82
CA GLU A 989 -22.43 21.82 15.57
C GLU A 989 -23.39 20.94 16.38
N ILE A 990 -23.24 19.61 16.36
CA ILE A 990 -24.14 18.71 17.10
C ILE A 990 -23.98 18.89 18.62
N TYR A 991 -22.77 19.13 19.13
CA TYR A 991 -22.54 19.49 20.53
C TYR A 991 -23.13 20.87 20.92
N ASN A 992 -23.18 21.83 20.00
CA ASN A 992 -23.83 23.13 20.22
C ASN A 992 -25.38 23.02 20.12
N ASN A 993 -25.89 22.10 19.31
CA ASN A 993 -27.33 21.89 19.11
C ASN A 993 -27.98 21.09 20.25
N CYS A 994 -27.28 20.11 20.82
CA CYS A 994 -27.89 19.22 21.82
C CYS A 994 -27.95 19.82 23.23
N ARG A 995 -28.95 19.39 24.02
CA ARG A 995 -29.17 19.88 25.39
C ARG A 995 -28.52 19.00 26.46
N VAL A 996 -28.58 17.67 26.32
CA VAL A 996 -28.00 16.73 27.31
C VAL A 996 -27.08 15.74 26.60
N PHE A 997 -25.86 15.56 27.10
CA PHE A 997 -24.97 14.47 26.70
C PHE A 997 -25.16 13.25 27.61
N ILE A 998 -25.03 12.04 27.06
CA ILE A 998 -25.13 10.80 27.83
C ILE A 998 -23.89 9.91 27.66
N ALA A 999 -23.39 9.39 28.77
CA ALA A 999 -22.38 8.33 28.80
C ALA A 999 -22.83 7.16 29.71
N PRO A 1000 -23.80 6.34 29.26
CA PRO A 1000 -24.41 5.25 30.04
C PRO A 1000 -23.52 3.98 30.06
N THR A 1001 -22.22 4.14 30.32
CA THR A 1001 -21.23 3.07 30.14
C THR A 1001 -21.09 2.20 31.38
N ARG A 1002 -21.36 0.89 31.21
CA ARG A 1002 -21.48 -0.09 32.30
C ARG A 1002 -20.17 -0.83 32.65
N PHE A 1003 -19.20 -0.84 31.74
CA PHE A 1003 -17.84 -1.34 31.96
C PHE A 1003 -16.84 -0.57 31.10
N ALA A 1004 -15.70 -0.18 31.68
CA ALA A 1004 -14.66 0.61 31.02
C ALA A 1004 -13.33 0.53 31.79
N ALA A 1005 -12.26 1.02 31.16
CA ALA A 1005 -10.97 1.37 31.77
C ALA A 1005 -10.46 2.66 31.08
N GLY A 1006 -9.37 3.26 31.56
CA GLY A 1006 -8.88 4.56 31.09
C GLY A 1006 -9.80 5.74 31.44
N ILE A 1007 -9.54 6.91 30.83
CA ILE A 1007 -10.35 8.13 31.00
C ILE A 1007 -11.50 8.17 29.98
N PRO A 1008 -12.75 8.50 30.38
CA PRO A 1008 -13.85 8.69 29.44
C PRO A 1008 -13.77 10.03 28.68
N HIS A 1009 -12.84 10.13 27.73
CA HIS A 1009 -12.60 11.31 26.86
C HIS A 1009 -13.89 11.96 26.32
N LYS A 1010 -14.90 11.16 25.95
CA LYS A 1010 -16.19 11.67 25.45
C LYS A 1010 -16.96 12.57 26.44
N VAL A 1011 -16.73 12.41 27.76
CA VAL A 1011 -17.34 13.28 28.80
C VAL A 1011 -16.56 14.59 28.93
N HIS A 1012 -15.22 14.54 28.85
CA HIS A 1012 -14.40 15.75 28.78
C HIS A 1012 -14.67 16.55 27.49
N GLU A 1013 -14.84 15.89 26.34
CA GLU A 1013 -15.17 16.52 25.06
C GLU A 1013 -16.55 17.20 25.11
N ALA A 1014 -17.57 16.50 25.63
CA ALA A 1014 -18.89 17.06 25.88
C ALA A 1014 -18.83 18.31 26.79
N ALA A 1015 -18.08 18.23 27.90
CA ALA A 1015 -17.87 19.36 28.80
C ALA A 1015 -17.09 20.52 28.13
N ALA A 1016 -16.05 20.23 27.36
CA ALA A 1016 -15.25 21.23 26.62
C ALA A 1016 -16.09 22.00 25.60
N MET A 1017 -17.06 21.34 24.95
CA MET A 1017 -18.01 21.95 24.02
C MET A 1017 -19.22 22.60 24.73
N GLY A 1018 -19.26 22.54 26.07
CA GLY A 1018 -20.26 23.21 26.90
C GLY A 1018 -21.62 22.49 26.95
N ILE A 1019 -21.68 21.17 26.85
CA ILE A 1019 -22.91 20.38 27.07
C ILE A 1019 -22.84 19.55 28.38
N PRO A 1020 -23.73 19.81 29.35
CA PRO A 1020 -23.87 19.01 30.57
C PRO A 1020 -24.15 17.53 30.30
N SER A 1021 -23.54 16.67 31.14
CA SER A 1021 -23.51 15.22 30.95
C SER A 1021 -24.25 14.45 32.06
N VAL A 1022 -24.90 13.35 31.67
CA VAL A 1022 -25.38 12.29 32.58
C VAL A 1022 -24.56 11.02 32.36
N THR A 1023 -24.01 10.46 33.43
CA THR A 1023 -23.08 9.31 33.38
C THR A 1023 -23.45 8.22 34.38
N THR A 1024 -22.77 7.08 34.29
CA THR A 1024 -22.78 6.05 35.34
C THR A 1024 -21.83 6.42 36.50
N PRO A 1025 -21.95 5.81 37.69
CA PRO A 1025 -21.01 6.02 38.79
C PRO A 1025 -19.56 5.69 38.42
N LEU A 1026 -19.37 4.66 37.58
CA LEU A 1026 -18.06 4.25 37.06
C LEU A 1026 -17.31 5.40 36.37
N LEU A 1027 -17.99 6.15 35.50
CA LEU A 1027 -17.35 7.26 34.78
C LEU A 1027 -17.10 8.46 35.69
N ALA A 1028 -18.00 8.73 36.65
CA ALA A 1028 -17.79 9.80 37.63
C ALA A 1028 -16.56 9.52 38.51
N GLU A 1029 -16.38 8.26 38.94
CA GLU A 1029 -15.20 7.81 39.68
C GLU A 1029 -13.91 7.89 38.84
N GLN A 1030 -13.95 7.49 37.57
CA GLN A 1030 -12.81 7.61 36.64
C GLN A 1030 -12.36 9.06 36.39
N LEU A 1031 -13.26 10.03 36.60
CA LEU A 1031 -13.02 11.47 36.41
C LEU A 1031 -12.66 12.21 37.70
N ASP A 1032 -12.88 11.64 38.89
CA ASP A 1032 -12.89 12.37 40.18
C ASP A 1032 -13.93 13.53 40.19
N TRP A 1033 -15.06 13.33 39.50
CA TRP A 1033 -16.13 14.33 39.30
C TRP A 1033 -17.38 14.00 40.14
N GLN A 1034 -18.08 15.04 40.59
CA GLN A 1034 -19.13 14.92 41.62
C GLN A 1034 -20.55 15.11 41.07
N HIS A 1035 -21.48 14.31 41.60
CA HIS A 1035 -22.90 14.40 41.28
C HIS A 1035 -23.49 15.76 41.69
N GLU A 1036 -24.25 16.38 40.78
CA GLU A 1036 -24.85 17.73 40.91
C GLU A 1036 -23.83 18.87 40.90
N LYS A 1037 -22.54 18.58 40.65
CA LYS A 1037 -21.47 19.55 40.46
C LYS A 1037 -21.00 19.53 39.01
N GLU A 1038 -20.04 18.69 38.61
CA GLU A 1038 -19.56 18.61 37.22
C GLU A 1038 -20.46 17.76 36.30
N LEU A 1039 -21.25 16.82 36.86
CA LEU A 1039 -22.13 15.93 36.10
C LEU A 1039 -23.32 15.42 36.93
N LEU A 1040 -24.27 14.73 36.29
CA LEU A 1040 -25.28 13.93 36.99
C LEU A 1040 -24.98 12.43 36.86
N VAL A 1041 -25.27 11.67 37.93
CA VAL A 1041 -24.95 10.24 38.03
C VAL A 1041 -26.22 9.40 38.10
N GLY A 1042 -26.33 8.39 37.26
CA GLY A 1042 -27.39 7.39 37.29
C GLY A 1042 -26.83 5.96 37.28
N GLU A 1043 -27.15 5.16 38.29
CA GLU A 1043 -26.74 3.75 38.35
C GLU A 1043 -27.79 2.81 37.72
N THR A 1044 -29.05 2.97 38.12
CA THR A 1044 -30.17 2.16 37.62
C THR A 1044 -30.89 2.86 36.46
N PRO A 1045 -31.63 2.14 35.59
CA PRO A 1045 -32.30 2.76 34.45
C PRO A 1045 -33.28 3.88 34.84
N GLY A 1046 -33.98 3.72 35.96
CA GLY A 1046 -34.89 4.73 36.51
C GLY A 1046 -34.16 5.99 36.98
N CYS A 1047 -33.06 5.84 37.73
CA CYS A 1047 -32.25 6.98 38.19
C CYS A 1047 -31.59 7.69 36.99
N PHE A 1048 -31.05 6.95 36.02
CA PHE A 1048 -30.46 7.55 34.81
C PHE A 1048 -31.49 8.35 34.01
N ALA A 1049 -32.71 7.83 33.84
CA ALA A 1049 -33.80 8.55 33.18
C ALA A 1049 -34.22 9.80 33.98
N GLU A 1050 -34.33 9.71 35.31
CA GLU A 1050 -34.62 10.85 36.19
C GLU A 1050 -33.57 11.95 36.03
N GLN A 1051 -32.27 11.63 36.08
CA GLN A 1051 -31.22 12.63 35.89
C GLN A 1051 -31.26 13.27 34.49
N CYS A 1052 -31.54 12.49 33.43
CA CYS A 1052 -31.74 13.06 32.09
C CYS A 1052 -32.91 14.04 32.04
N VAL A 1053 -34.06 13.68 32.62
CA VAL A 1053 -35.26 14.52 32.66
C VAL A 1053 -35.05 15.79 33.50
N ARG A 1054 -34.32 15.70 34.62
CA ARG A 1054 -33.93 16.86 35.44
C ARG A 1054 -33.07 17.82 34.63
N LEU A 1055 -31.97 17.34 34.05
CA LEU A 1055 -31.01 18.17 33.31
C LEU A 1055 -31.62 18.77 32.02
N TYR A 1056 -32.61 18.11 31.43
CA TYR A 1056 -33.33 18.62 30.25
C TYR A 1056 -34.35 19.72 30.58
N ARG A 1057 -34.86 19.77 31.82
CA ARG A 1057 -35.93 20.68 32.26
C ARG A 1057 -35.46 21.85 33.13
N ASP A 1058 -34.40 21.67 33.93
CA ASP A 1058 -33.91 22.69 34.88
C ASP A 1058 -32.73 23.48 34.30
N GLU A 1059 -33.02 24.67 33.79
CA GLU A 1059 -32.04 25.62 33.24
C GLU A 1059 -30.99 26.08 34.28
N SER A 1060 -31.34 26.12 35.56
CA SER A 1060 -30.43 26.54 36.63
C SER A 1060 -29.43 25.45 36.96
N LEU A 1061 -29.89 24.20 37.10
CA LEU A 1061 -29.04 23.02 37.26
C LEU A 1061 -28.16 22.81 36.02
N TRP A 1062 -28.73 23.01 34.82
CA TRP A 1062 -27.99 22.90 33.57
C TRP A 1062 -26.82 23.89 33.50
N ARG A 1063 -27.04 25.18 33.80
CA ARG A 1063 -25.96 26.18 33.81
C ARG A 1063 -24.93 25.95 34.91
N SER A 1064 -25.34 25.51 36.11
CA SER A 1064 -24.36 25.22 37.18
C SER A 1064 -23.47 24.03 36.84
N VAL A 1065 -24.05 22.97 36.25
CA VAL A 1065 -23.29 21.80 35.79
C VAL A 1065 -22.39 22.15 34.62
N GLN A 1066 -22.88 22.93 33.64
CA GLN A 1066 -22.09 23.41 32.50
C GLN A 1066 -20.84 24.18 32.97
N TYR A 1067 -21.01 25.14 33.88
CA TYR A 1067 -19.91 25.97 34.37
C TYR A 1067 -18.86 25.13 35.13
N ALA A 1068 -19.30 24.27 36.05
CA ALA A 1068 -18.39 23.42 36.82
C ALA A 1068 -17.63 22.43 35.94
N ALA A 1069 -18.27 21.85 34.92
CA ALA A 1069 -17.63 20.94 33.96
C ALA A 1069 -16.59 21.66 33.08
N LEU A 1070 -16.86 22.91 32.66
CA LEU A 1070 -15.90 23.73 31.91
C LEU A 1070 -14.67 24.10 32.76
N GLU A 1071 -14.87 24.46 34.03
CA GLU A 1071 -13.78 24.72 34.99
C GLU A 1071 -12.96 23.44 35.26
N ALA A 1072 -13.64 22.29 35.40
CA ALA A 1072 -12.98 21.00 35.59
C ALA A 1072 -12.12 20.59 34.39
N VAL A 1073 -12.64 20.62 33.15
CA VAL A 1073 -11.84 20.32 31.95
C VAL A 1073 -10.63 21.25 31.81
N THR A 1074 -10.78 22.53 32.12
CA THR A 1074 -9.67 23.51 32.04
C THR A 1074 -8.52 23.14 32.99
N LYS A 1075 -8.82 22.46 34.10
CA LYS A 1075 -7.85 21.92 35.06
C LYS A 1075 -7.36 20.52 34.64
N ASP A 1076 -8.27 19.59 34.40
CA ASP A 1076 -8.02 18.16 34.24
C ASP A 1076 -7.51 17.76 32.83
N CYS A 1077 -7.64 18.66 31.85
CA CYS A 1077 -7.12 18.51 30.49
C CYS A 1077 -6.19 19.66 30.08
N SER A 1078 -5.54 20.31 31.06
CA SER A 1078 -4.63 21.45 30.82
C SER A 1078 -3.49 21.09 29.87
N ALA A 1079 -3.38 21.84 28.77
CA ALA A 1079 -2.32 21.68 27.77
C ALA A 1079 -0.92 21.92 28.37
N ASP A 1080 -0.79 22.93 29.24
CA ASP A 1080 0.47 23.27 29.90
C ASP A 1080 0.93 22.15 30.85
N GLN A 1081 -0.01 21.55 31.60
CA GLN A 1081 0.33 20.40 32.45
C GLN A 1081 0.64 19.16 31.61
N PHE A 1082 -0.14 18.88 30.57
CA PHE A 1082 0.12 17.75 29.67
C PHE A 1082 1.52 17.83 29.05
N GLN A 1083 1.94 19.01 28.59
CA GLN A 1083 3.31 19.22 28.05
C GLN A 1083 4.41 19.09 29.12
N GLN A 1084 4.17 19.56 30.35
CA GLN A 1084 5.14 19.41 31.46
C GLN A 1084 5.32 17.94 31.88
N GLU A 1085 4.23 17.20 32.06
CA GLU A 1085 4.27 15.77 32.40
C GLU A 1085 4.88 14.95 31.25
N LEU A 1086 4.53 15.27 29.99
CA LEU A 1086 5.10 14.63 28.79
C LEU A 1086 6.62 14.82 28.70
N LYS A 1087 7.11 16.04 28.93
CA LYS A 1087 8.56 16.31 28.94
C LYS A 1087 9.29 15.51 30.03
N SER A 1088 8.68 15.36 31.21
CA SER A 1088 9.25 14.63 32.36
C SER A 1088 9.48 13.12 32.14
N LEU A 1089 9.05 12.57 31.01
CA LEU A 1089 9.38 11.20 30.58
C LEU A 1089 10.82 11.09 30.05
N PHE A 1090 11.36 12.18 29.52
CA PHE A 1090 12.65 12.21 28.82
C PHE A 1090 13.79 12.76 29.69
N ASP A 1091 13.46 13.60 30.67
CA ASP A 1091 14.34 14.09 31.75
C ASP A 1091 14.90 12.94 32.66
#